data_AF-A0A937VVL4-F1
#
_entry.id   AF-A0A937VVL4-F1
#
_cell.length_a   1.000
_cell.length_b   1.000
_cell.length_c   1.000
_cell.angle_alpha   90.00
_cell.angle_beta   90.00
_cell.angle_gamma   90.00
#
_symmetry.space_group_name_H-M   'P 1'
#
loop_
_entity.id
_entity.type
_entity.pdbx_description
1 polymer ?
#
loop_
_entity_poly.entity_id
_entity_poly.type
_entity_poly.pdbx_seq_one_letter_code
_entity_poly.pdbx_strand_id
1 'polypeptide(L)'
;MEKQKRWQFFLILGVLLLTVYNILPTLFYYTKPLKSQVDEKKSQEIALSISKRVNDLEKQSIAWLGSFCNLLKVKPSNITINEQSPDLISIKFSSKSDADIFTHFLPRAGALIPFFPSQLSIHGNGDQNTVTLKRKIPIRFKETELNSYFQFSQKYSSDGTIEPLYKALTTDRILELALTLGGSGENAQTTQALINATDSSLKEELSLQLAQNLNSFIKVYGENSEISKRFFGSFFQNEETSKQDSIQKLTLQLEAAKESIAFERKKLQADKSDQVIEQKIAVSNSREKTIELAILLLRKNSTAFIQGKSPWTYSTAAQKVQKSIGSSSNMSTCQTLDLEGKNPFFENIFINWQNETIELTLFPDVQKKLSSLAKDPSKLEQAEQFLYNQIAYVNRVSGEDIQNNNKAYEIKLSELEGSRSILAFRLGAIAEVKAQELKQTLIENWNPSHADFKPDSFPIWDFETYQSLPSEQKKLGIVIYSPVLQSKSPEIGFRMNSIYVIAKGMERIIKKYEQVKDSDQAKLFLQDFYKLNMILQKSGFVGFSGSEFPLNRDFKDDYIFECSDYFNSVLMATREAFEVKGTKRYAILELSTVEQRILTENKIDNDVHQDLLKWRDDYRSAQSNSRGSSKFDVPELTVSPFFSNISLSLRKYFRGDDRKILHWGLDLSGGKTVQIELRDNNNKIVTNEADIKQGINELYARVNKMGVSEVTIRQEGNFITLDFPGSQGISASELVKASSMYFHIVNEKFTPSNRLLSESINRFLQDVWNEAIVTNKKSAEDINLIAWKQIYGDSLDPEIAQPRGESGRILHQNGLRLANPLDPMASNEFSQKYSKIAIMRGSDYTQWQGQTHPLLIVFNNYALEGSNLENVHSSYDPSKGNFLSFGVKSSSTDHNGSKINPRNDLAAWTSLYAKDKVIGSQNESYSGGRGWRMAVILNGSIVSAPTLDSAIKDSAMISGSFSQREVNQLEADLKAGSLTFTPKILSEKNVSPELGSQERHLGILATVIALILVIGSMIGYYKLGGIVASVAVVFNLLIMWATLQNIQATLTLPMIAGLILTV
;
A
#
# COMPACT_ATOMS: atom_id res chain seq x y z
N MET A 1 66.24 -18.66 -26.00
CA MET A 1 65.39 -18.53 -24.78
C MET A 1 64.29 -17.44 -24.90
N GLU A 2 63.84 -17.02 -26.09
CA GLU A 2 62.96 -15.83 -26.23
C GLU A 2 61.50 -16.06 -26.66
N LYS A 3 61.09 -17.27 -27.05
CA LYS A 3 59.71 -17.51 -27.55
C LYS A 3 58.73 -18.16 -26.57
N GLN A 4 59.19 -18.69 -25.42
CA GLN A 4 58.32 -19.33 -24.42
C GLN A 4 57.67 -18.36 -23.39
N LYS A 5 58.01 -17.06 -23.39
CA LYS A 5 57.53 -16.09 -22.37
C LYS A 5 56.22 -15.34 -22.70
N ARG A 6 55.75 -15.36 -23.96
CA ARG A 6 54.60 -14.51 -24.36
C ARG A 6 53.29 -14.94 -23.70
N TRP A 7 53.05 -16.24 -23.53
CA TRP A 7 51.82 -16.72 -22.89
C TRP A 7 51.79 -16.42 -21.38
N GLN A 8 52.93 -16.48 -20.69
CA GLN A 8 53.04 -16.05 -19.28
C GLN A 8 52.68 -14.57 -19.12
N PHE A 9 53.09 -13.72 -20.06
CA PHE A 9 52.69 -12.31 -20.06
C PHE A 9 51.17 -12.14 -20.22
N PHE A 10 50.53 -12.85 -21.15
CA PHE A 10 49.07 -12.82 -21.30
C PHE A 10 48.33 -13.40 -20.10
N LEU A 11 48.89 -14.42 -19.44
CA LEU A 11 48.33 -14.97 -18.21
C LEU A 11 48.44 -13.97 -17.05
N ILE A 12 49.60 -13.34 -16.86
CA ILE A 12 49.80 -12.29 -15.85
C ILE A 12 48.85 -11.13 -16.12
N LEU A 13 48.73 -10.69 -17.38
CA LEU A 13 47.80 -9.62 -17.78
C LEU A 13 46.34 -10.03 -17.53
N GLY A 14 45.97 -11.28 -17.81
CA GLY A 14 44.63 -11.82 -17.56
C GLY A 14 44.30 -11.87 -16.07
N VAL A 15 45.23 -12.36 -15.24
CA VAL A 15 45.08 -12.36 -13.77
C VAL A 15 44.98 -10.93 -13.26
N LEU A 16 45.81 -10.01 -13.75
CA LEU A 16 45.78 -8.60 -13.37
C LEU A 16 44.46 -7.91 -13.75
N LEU A 17 43.92 -8.19 -14.93
CA LEU A 17 42.60 -7.68 -15.34
C LEU A 17 41.48 -8.27 -14.48
N LEU A 18 41.55 -9.55 -14.13
CA LEU A 18 40.57 -10.21 -13.27
C LEU A 18 40.61 -9.68 -11.84
N THR A 19 41.80 -9.46 -11.28
CA THR A 19 41.96 -8.89 -9.94
C THR A 19 41.47 -7.46 -9.90
N VAL A 20 41.82 -6.64 -10.89
CA VAL A 20 41.27 -5.29 -11.02
C VAL A 20 39.76 -5.33 -11.14
N TYR A 21 39.19 -6.18 -12.01
CA TYR A 21 37.74 -6.34 -12.17
C TYR A 21 37.04 -6.71 -10.85
N ASN A 22 37.65 -7.56 -10.02
CA ASN A 22 37.05 -7.91 -8.74
C ASN A 22 37.19 -6.77 -7.73
N ILE A 23 38.34 -6.11 -7.60
CA ILE A 23 38.57 -5.11 -6.53
C ILE A 23 37.89 -3.76 -6.82
N LEU A 24 37.80 -3.36 -8.09
CA LEU A 24 37.37 -2.02 -8.51
C LEU A 24 35.99 -1.60 -7.96
N PRO A 25 34.95 -2.47 -7.91
CA PRO A 25 33.66 -2.13 -7.29
C PRO A 25 33.76 -1.78 -5.82
N THR A 26 34.56 -2.56 -5.08
CA THR A 26 34.76 -2.32 -3.65
C THR A 26 35.47 -0.98 -3.43
N LEU A 27 36.44 -0.66 -4.31
CA LEU A 27 37.11 0.63 -4.31
C LEU A 27 36.15 1.77 -4.65
N PHE A 28 35.32 1.66 -5.70
CA PHE A 28 34.31 2.66 -6.04
C PHE A 28 33.22 2.83 -4.99
N TYR A 29 32.87 1.76 -4.27
CA TYR A 29 31.91 1.82 -3.18
C TYR A 29 32.47 2.57 -1.98
N TYR A 30 33.64 2.15 -1.47
CA TYR A 30 34.24 2.77 -0.28
C TYR A 30 34.89 4.14 -0.54
N THR A 31 35.17 4.51 -1.79
CA THR A 31 35.61 5.88 -2.14
C THR A 31 34.46 6.88 -2.11
N LYS A 32 33.20 6.43 -2.18
CA LYS A 32 32.05 7.31 -2.02
C LYS A 32 31.84 7.62 -0.54
N PRO A 33 31.33 8.83 -0.24
CA PRO A 33 30.98 9.18 1.12
C PRO A 33 29.62 8.54 1.49
N LEU A 34 29.60 7.21 1.64
CA LEU A 34 28.38 6.40 1.81
C LEU A 34 27.52 6.85 2.98
N LYS A 35 28.18 7.17 4.10
CA LYS A 35 27.54 7.68 5.32
C LYS A 35 27.26 9.18 5.28
N SER A 36 27.70 9.90 4.24
CA SER A 36 27.35 11.32 4.10
C SER A 36 25.87 11.47 3.78
N GLN A 37 25.32 12.59 4.21
CA GLN A 37 23.94 12.95 3.94
C GLN A 37 23.77 13.40 2.51
N VAL A 38 22.54 13.28 2.03
CA VAL A 38 22.16 13.83 0.73
C VAL A 38 22.10 15.34 0.87
N ASP A 39 22.93 16.03 0.09
CA ASP A 39 22.98 17.49 0.03
C ASP A 39 22.09 18.02 -1.09
N GLU A 40 21.99 19.34 -1.21
CA GLU A 40 21.15 19.98 -2.21
C GLU A 40 21.54 19.58 -3.64
N LYS A 41 22.84 19.52 -3.93
CA LYS A 41 23.34 19.16 -5.26
C LYS A 41 22.92 17.75 -5.64
N LYS A 42 23.13 16.77 -4.75
CA LYS A 42 22.67 15.39 -4.97
C LYS A 42 21.15 15.33 -5.08
N SER A 43 20.42 16.12 -4.31
CA SER A 43 18.96 16.19 -4.43
C SER A 43 18.50 16.72 -5.79
N GLN A 44 19.19 17.71 -6.35
CA GLN A 44 18.95 18.17 -7.72
C GLN A 44 19.25 17.08 -8.76
N GLU A 45 20.32 16.29 -8.56
CA GLU A 45 20.61 15.11 -9.39
C GLU A 45 19.51 14.05 -9.28
N ILE A 46 18.96 13.83 -8.07
CA ILE A 46 17.83 12.93 -7.84
C ILE A 46 16.59 13.42 -8.58
N ALA A 47 16.22 14.70 -8.44
CA ALA A 47 15.10 15.32 -9.15
C ALA A 47 15.25 15.21 -10.67
N LEU A 48 16.46 15.49 -11.19
CA LEU A 48 16.77 15.32 -12.61
C LEU A 48 16.61 13.85 -13.04
N SER A 49 17.05 12.89 -12.22
CA SER A 49 16.89 11.46 -12.51
C SER A 49 15.42 11.05 -12.55
N ILE A 50 14.60 11.58 -11.63
CA ILE A 50 13.15 11.34 -11.57
C ILE A 50 12.51 11.86 -12.84
N SER A 51 12.78 13.10 -13.21
CA SER A 51 12.23 13.74 -14.41
C SER A 51 12.64 13.02 -15.69
N LYS A 52 13.91 12.61 -15.82
CA LYS A 52 14.37 11.80 -16.96
C LYS A 52 13.64 10.47 -17.05
N ARG A 53 13.48 9.75 -15.93
CA ARG A 53 12.73 8.49 -15.92
C ARG A 53 11.28 8.66 -16.38
N VAL A 54 10.57 9.66 -15.86
CA VAL A 54 9.18 9.92 -16.26
C VAL A 54 9.09 10.28 -17.75
N ASN A 55 9.97 11.15 -18.24
CA ASN A 55 10.02 11.55 -19.65
C ASN A 55 10.47 10.41 -20.58
N ASP A 56 11.32 9.48 -20.12
CA ASP A 56 11.75 8.35 -20.93
C ASP A 56 10.62 7.35 -21.21
N LEU A 57 9.56 7.33 -20.38
CA LEU A 57 8.36 6.55 -20.65
C LEU A 57 7.66 7.00 -21.94
N GLU A 58 7.84 8.25 -22.37
CA GLU A 58 7.30 8.74 -23.65
C GLU A 58 7.95 8.00 -24.83
N LYS A 59 9.29 7.91 -24.81
CA LYS A 59 10.07 7.21 -25.83
C LYS A 59 9.74 5.72 -25.83
N GLN A 60 9.56 5.13 -24.64
CA GLN A 60 9.16 3.74 -24.50
C GLN A 60 7.77 3.48 -25.09
N SER A 61 6.80 4.37 -24.87
CA SER A 61 5.46 4.28 -25.49
C SER A 61 5.55 4.34 -27.02
N ILE A 62 6.34 5.25 -27.59
CA ILE A 62 6.53 5.32 -29.06
C ILE A 62 7.17 4.03 -29.58
N ALA A 63 8.24 3.56 -28.94
CA ALA A 63 8.92 2.34 -29.36
C ALA A 63 7.98 1.12 -29.31
N TRP A 64 7.19 1.01 -28.23
CA TRP A 64 6.17 -0.03 -28.08
C TRP A 64 5.13 0.04 -29.21
N LEU A 65 4.63 1.24 -29.52
CA LEU A 65 3.68 1.46 -30.62
C LEU A 65 4.25 1.07 -31.99
N GLY A 66 5.52 1.35 -32.23
CA GLY A 66 6.22 0.90 -33.44
C GLY A 66 6.25 -0.63 -33.54
N SER A 67 6.60 -1.33 -32.44
CA SER A 67 6.57 -2.79 -32.39
C SER A 67 5.16 -3.36 -32.60
N PHE A 68 4.15 -2.71 -32.00
CA PHE A 68 2.75 -3.10 -32.16
C PHE A 68 2.24 -2.92 -33.59
N CYS A 69 2.61 -1.82 -34.27
CA CYS A 69 2.30 -1.63 -35.69
C CYS A 69 2.93 -2.73 -36.56
N ASN A 70 4.19 -3.09 -36.28
CA ASN A 70 4.88 -4.18 -36.99
C ASN A 70 4.17 -5.54 -36.77
N LEU A 71 3.71 -5.81 -35.55
CA LEU A 71 2.94 -7.02 -35.21
C LEU A 71 1.64 -7.12 -36.04
N LEU A 72 0.93 -6.00 -36.17
CA LEU A 72 -0.30 -5.89 -36.96
C LEU A 72 -0.05 -5.79 -38.48
N LYS A 73 1.21 -5.67 -38.92
CA LYS A 73 1.62 -5.42 -40.31
C LYS A 73 1.06 -4.12 -40.90
N VAL A 74 0.78 -3.13 -40.04
CA VAL A 74 0.36 -1.78 -40.46
C VAL A 74 1.55 -0.84 -40.44
N LYS A 75 1.62 0.09 -41.40
CA LYS A 75 2.72 1.07 -41.46
C LYS A 75 2.22 2.46 -41.06
N PRO A 76 2.63 2.99 -39.89
CA PRO A 76 2.37 4.37 -39.55
C PRO A 76 3.26 5.27 -40.42
N SER A 77 2.67 6.30 -41.02
CA SER A 77 3.38 7.35 -41.75
C SER A 77 4.10 8.29 -40.79
N ASN A 78 3.53 8.54 -39.61
CA ASN A 78 4.13 9.35 -38.57
C ASN A 78 3.56 9.00 -37.19
N ILE A 79 4.40 9.05 -36.14
CA ILE A 79 4.00 8.96 -34.74
C ILE A 79 4.56 10.20 -34.05
N THR A 80 3.67 11.11 -33.63
CA THR A 80 4.05 12.37 -33.00
C THR A 80 3.39 12.51 -31.65
N ILE A 81 4.16 12.98 -30.67
CA ILE A 81 3.62 13.42 -29.37
C ILE A 81 3.14 14.86 -29.54
N ASN A 82 2.01 15.19 -28.93
CA ASN A 82 1.56 16.57 -28.86
C ASN A 82 2.42 17.34 -27.82
N GLU A 83 3.12 18.39 -28.26
CA GLU A 83 3.94 19.23 -27.39
C GLU A 83 3.12 20.00 -26.34
N GLN A 84 1.85 20.29 -26.62
CA GLN A 84 0.94 20.97 -25.69
C GLN A 84 0.26 20.00 -24.71
N SER A 85 0.18 18.72 -25.06
CA SER A 85 -0.49 17.68 -24.26
C SER A 85 0.33 16.37 -24.33
N PRO A 86 1.32 16.19 -23.44
CA PRO A 86 2.29 15.10 -23.53
C PRO A 86 1.69 13.70 -23.22
N ASP A 87 0.47 13.65 -22.68
CA ASP A 87 -0.32 12.42 -22.59
C ASP A 87 -0.86 11.95 -23.95
N LEU A 88 -1.01 12.85 -24.93
CA LEU A 88 -1.57 12.53 -26.24
C LEU A 88 -0.49 12.15 -27.26
N ILE A 89 -0.69 11.00 -27.90
CA ILE A 89 0.12 10.53 -29.03
C ILE A 89 -0.78 10.43 -30.26
N SER A 90 -0.42 11.13 -31.33
CA SER A 90 -1.09 11.02 -32.63
C SER A 90 -0.32 10.09 -33.55
N ILE A 91 -1.03 9.12 -34.12
CA ILE A 91 -0.51 8.18 -35.11
C ILE A 91 -1.25 8.41 -36.43
N LYS A 92 -0.52 8.70 -37.49
CA LYS A 92 -1.06 8.85 -38.84
C LYS A 92 -0.75 7.60 -39.67
N PHE A 93 -1.78 7.01 -40.27
CA PHE A 93 -1.66 5.85 -41.14
C PHE A 93 -1.74 6.24 -42.62
N SER A 94 -1.24 5.36 -43.49
CA SER A 94 -1.32 5.55 -44.94
C SER A 94 -2.73 5.27 -45.48
N SER A 95 -3.50 4.40 -44.81
CA SER A 95 -4.87 4.06 -45.19
C SER A 95 -5.80 4.04 -43.97
N LYS A 96 -7.10 4.29 -44.21
CA LYS A 96 -8.16 4.15 -43.20
C LYS A 96 -8.27 2.72 -42.67
N SER A 97 -8.09 1.72 -43.54
CA SER A 97 -8.13 0.31 -43.15
C SER A 97 -7.07 -0.04 -42.11
N ASP A 98 -5.87 0.53 -42.22
CA ASP A 98 -4.80 0.31 -41.24
C ASP A 98 -5.15 0.92 -39.88
N ALA A 99 -5.77 2.11 -39.89
CA ALA A 99 -6.25 2.76 -38.68
C ALA A 99 -7.37 1.95 -37.99
N ASP A 100 -8.29 1.38 -38.77
CA ASP A 100 -9.38 0.54 -38.26
C ASP A 100 -8.85 -0.77 -37.64
N ILE A 101 -7.87 -1.42 -38.27
CA ILE A 101 -7.20 -2.61 -37.68
C ILE A 101 -6.52 -2.25 -36.36
N PHE A 102 -5.77 -1.14 -36.36
CA PHE A 102 -5.06 -0.69 -35.16
C PHE A 102 -6.02 -0.37 -34.00
N THR A 103 -7.09 0.37 -34.26
CA THR A 103 -8.09 0.73 -33.25
C THR A 103 -8.87 -0.47 -32.72
N HIS A 104 -9.03 -1.53 -33.50
CA HIS A 104 -9.68 -2.77 -33.06
C HIS A 104 -8.85 -3.54 -32.03
N PHE A 105 -7.52 -3.64 -32.20
CA PHE A 105 -6.67 -4.46 -31.33
C PHE A 105 -6.06 -3.69 -30.14
N LEU A 106 -5.79 -2.38 -30.30
CA LEU A 106 -5.10 -1.60 -29.28
C LEU A 106 -5.77 -1.61 -27.89
N PRO A 107 -7.10 -1.52 -27.72
CA PRO A 107 -7.69 -1.47 -26.37
C PRO A 107 -7.33 -2.66 -25.49
N ARG A 108 -7.15 -3.84 -26.10
CA ARG A 108 -6.67 -5.04 -25.39
C ARG A 108 -5.16 -4.95 -25.15
N ALA A 109 -4.38 -4.72 -26.20
CA ALA A 109 -2.92 -4.72 -26.11
C ALA A 109 -2.35 -3.60 -25.22
N GLY A 110 -2.91 -2.40 -25.32
CA GLY A 110 -2.49 -1.24 -24.53
C GLY A 110 -2.78 -1.37 -23.04
N ALA A 111 -3.81 -2.14 -22.67
CA ALA A 111 -4.12 -2.47 -21.27
C ALA A 111 -3.21 -3.57 -20.69
N LEU A 112 -2.56 -4.36 -21.54
CA LEU A 112 -1.66 -5.46 -21.15
C LEU A 112 -0.20 -5.03 -21.02
N ILE A 113 0.11 -3.73 -21.19
CA ILE A 113 1.45 -3.22 -20.93
C ILE A 113 1.79 -3.46 -19.44
N PRO A 114 2.91 -4.16 -19.12
CA PRO A 114 3.18 -4.62 -17.75
C PRO A 114 3.27 -3.51 -16.70
N PHE A 115 3.73 -2.32 -17.10
CA PHE A 115 3.88 -1.16 -16.23
C PHE A 115 2.69 -0.21 -16.40
N PHE A 116 1.88 -0.06 -15.35
CA PHE A 116 0.62 0.69 -15.38
C PHE A 116 0.73 2.12 -15.94
N PRO A 117 1.70 2.96 -15.53
CA PRO A 117 1.86 4.31 -16.09
C PRO A 117 2.13 4.36 -17.60
N SER A 118 2.63 3.25 -18.17
CA SER A 118 2.90 3.11 -19.61
C SER A 118 1.71 2.57 -20.41
N GLN A 119 0.60 2.21 -19.77
CA GLN A 119 -0.60 1.73 -20.46
C GLN A 119 -1.18 2.78 -21.41
N LEU A 120 -1.69 2.30 -22.54
CA LEU A 120 -2.18 3.13 -23.64
C LEU A 120 -3.68 2.88 -23.86
N SER A 121 -4.40 3.95 -24.12
CA SER A 121 -5.85 3.92 -24.40
C SER A 121 -6.19 4.79 -25.60
N ILE A 122 -7.30 4.50 -26.27
CA ILE A 122 -7.76 5.34 -27.39
C ILE A 122 -8.45 6.57 -26.81
N HIS A 123 -8.00 7.76 -27.20
CA HIS A 123 -8.64 9.03 -26.84
C HIS A 123 -9.81 9.33 -27.79
N GLY A 124 -9.53 9.26 -29.10
CA GLY A 124 -10.51 9.52 -30.15
C GLY A 124 -9.95 9.18 -31.54
N ASN A 125 -10.86 9.09 -32.51
CA ASN A 125 -10.51 8.97 -33.92
C ASN A 125 -10.54 10.39 -34.51
N GLY A 126 -9.41 10.84 -35.05
CA GLY A 126 -9.35 12.11 -35.80
C GLY A 126 -9.90 11.92 -37.22
N ASP A 127 -9.31 12.63 -38.20
CA ASP A 127 -9.52 12.35 -39.63
C ASP A 127 -9.45 10.84 -39.94
N GLN A 128 -10.01 10.41 -41.08
CA GLN A 128 -10.12 8.99 -41.47
C GLN A 128 -8.84 8.15 -41.34
N ASN A 129 -7.65 8.76 -41.29
CA ASN A 129 -6.35 8.07 -41.22
C ASN A 129 -5.56 8.35 -39.93
N THR A 130 -6.09 9.10 -38.97
CA THR A 130 -5.36 9.52 -37.76
C THR A 130 -6.02 8.99 -36.50
N VAL A 131 -5.23 8.31 -35.66
CA VAL A 131 -5.67 7.77 -34.37
C VAL A 131 -4.94 8.51 -33.26
N THR A 132 -5.71 9.04 -32.30
CA THR A 132 -5.14 9.73 -31.13
C THR A 132 -5.26 8.83 -29.91
N LEU A 133 -4.12 8.61 -29.26
CA LEU A 133 -3.95 7.78 -28.09
C LEU A 133 -3.69 8.64 -26.87
N LYS A 134 -4.08 8.12 -25.71
CA LYS A 134 -3.86 8.72 -24.41
C LYS A 134 -3.05 7.81 -23.52
N ARG A 135 -1.98 8.37 -22.96
CA ARG A 135 -1.14 7.84 -21.90
C ARG A 135 -1.67 8.26 -20.54
N LYS A 136 -1.22 7.59 -19.49
CA LYS A 136 -1.61 7.91 -18.10
C LYS A 136 -0.80 9.04 -17.47
N ILE A 137 0.21 9.57 -18.16
CA ILE A 137 1.14 10.59 -17.64
C ILE A 137 0.88 11.91 -18.38
N PRO A 138 0.29 12.94 -17.71
CA PRO A 138 -0.11 14.20 -18.34
C PRO A 138 1.00 15.27 -18.37
N ILE A 139 2.18 14.98 -17.82
CA ILE A 139 3.24 15.97 -17.64
C ILE A 139 4.54 15.53 -18.30
N ARG A 140 5.23 16.50 -18.90
CA ARG A 140 6.62 16.39 -19.37
C ARG A 140 7.47 17.38 -18.59
N PHE A 141 8.46 16.88 -17.87
CA PHE A 141 9.35 17.75 -17.08
C PHE A 141 10.41 18.40 -17.97
N LYS A 142 10.52 19.72 -17.94
CA LYS A 142 11.64 20.43 -18.57
C LYS A 142 12.78 20.59 -17.57
N GLU A 143 14.01 20.30 -18.00
CA GLU A 143 15.19 20.40 -17.14
C GLU A 143 15.40 21.82 -16.58
N THR A 144 14.99 22.86 -17.31
CA THR A 144 15.09 24.27 -16.88
C THR A 144 14.06 24.66 -15.81
N GLU A 145 12.97 23.91 -15.68
CA GLU A 145 11.83 24.23 -14.81
C GLU A 145 11.79 23.30 -13.58
N LEU A 146 12.81 22.47 -13.34
CA LEU A 146 12.79 21.47 -12.26
C LEU A 146 12.53 22.06 -10.87
N ASN A 147 13.07 23.24 -10.58
CA ASN A 147 12.87 23.93 -9.30
C ASN A 147 11.42 24.39 -9.07
N SER A 148 10.61 24.46 -10.13
CA SER A 148 9.17 24.74 -10.01
C SER A 148 8.38 23.53 -9.50
N TYR A 149 8.90 22.32 -9.74
CA TYR A 149 8.28 21.05 -9.38
C TYR A 149 8.86 20.48 -8.09
N PHE A 150 10.18 20.50 -7.95
CA PHE A 150 10.91 19.90 -6.84
C PHE A 150 11.56 20.97 -5.97
N GLN A 151 11.43 20.81 -4.66
CA GLN A 151 12.03 21.70 -3.66
C GLN A 151 12.80 20.86 -2.66
N PHE A 152 14.09 21.16 -2.53
CA PHE A 152 14.96 20.53 -1.53
C PHE A 152 14.97 21.36 -0.25
N SER A 153 15.08 20.68 0.89
CA SER A 153 15.39 21.31 2.17
C SER A 153 16.07 20.32 3.10
N GLN A 154 17.01 20.79 3.90
CA GLN A 154 17.34 20.10 5.15
C GLN A 154 16.14 20.21 6.10
N LYS A 155 16.02 19.32 7.07
CA LYS A 155 15.00 19.42 8.12
C LYS A 155 15.40 20.48 9.15
N TYR A 156 16.68 20.49 9.50
CA TYR A 156 17.28 21.38 10.49
C TYR A 156 18.57 22.00 9.96
N SER A 157 18.78 23.25 10.29
CA SER A 157 20.03 23.98 10.11
C SER A 157 21.12 23.48 11.06
N SER A 158 22.37 23.90 10.85
CA SER A 158 23.51 23.54 11.72
C SER A 158 23.37 24.01 13.17
N ASP A 159 22.57 25.05 13.42
CA ASP A 159 22.28 25.61 14.75
C ASP A 159 21.03 24.98 15.41
N GLY A 160 20.41 23.98 14.77
CA GLY A 160 19.18 23.32 15.24
C GLY A 160 17.89 24.08 14.91
N THR A 161 17.96 25.19 14.18
CA THR A 161 16.76 25.87 13.68
C THR A 161 16.06 25.04 12.62
N ILE A 162 14.72 25.06 12.63
CA ILE A 162 13.91 24.29 11.69
C ILE A 162 13.83 25.05 10.37
N GLU A 163 14.18 24.38 9.28
CA GLU A 163 14.18 25.00 7.95
C GLU A 163 12.76 25.34 7.46
N PRO A 164 12.56 26.45 6.73
CA PRO A 164 11.23 26.95 6.38
C PRO A 164 10.35 25.96 5.61
N LEU A 165 10.92 25.18 4.69
CA LEU A 165 10.15 24.21 3.91
C LEU A 165 9.69 23.03 4.78
N TYR A 166 10.60 22.44 5.58
CA TYR A 166 10.24 21.35 6.48
C TYR A 166 9.21 21.80 7.53
N LYS A 167 9.38 23.02 8.05
CA LYS A 167 8.39 23.67 8.90
C LYS A 167 7.04 23.82 8.22
N ALA A 168 7.00 24.30 6.97
CA ALA A 168 5.76 24.48 6.23
C ALA A 168 5.04 23.14 5.96
N LEU A 169 5.78 22.10 5.58
CA LEU A 169 5.23 20.76 5.34
C LEU A 169 4.68 20.13 6.62
N THR A 170 5.40 20.26 7.73
CA THR A 170 4.93 19.76 9.02
C THR A 170 3.73 20.56 9.51
N THR A 171 3.75 21.89 9.34
CA THR A 171 2.62 22.78 9.62
C THR A 171 1.38 22.39 8.82
N ASP A 172 1.55 22.02 7.54
CA ASP A 172 0.46 21.55 6.68
C ASP A 172 -0.15 20.24 7.17
N ARG A 173 0.68 19.28 7.61
CA ARG A 173 0.23 18.04 8.27
C ARG A 173 -0.54 18.32 9.56
N ILE A 174 -0.01 19.18 10.42
CA ILE A 174 -0.66 19.59 11.67
C ILE A 174 -1.98 20.30 11.40
N LEU A 175 -2.04 21.14 10.36
CA LEU A 175 -3.26 21.82 9.95
C LEU A 175 -4.35 20.83 9.56
N GLU A 176 -4.03 19.80 8.77
CA GLU A 176 -4.98 18.75 8.41
C GLU A 176 -5.46 17.97 9.64
N LEU A 177 -4.56 17.64 10.58
CA LEU A 177 -4.92 17.00 11.85
C LEU A 177 -5.82 17.92 12.71
N ALA A 178 -5.47 19.20 12.82
CA ALA A 178 -6.24 20.21 13.55
C ALA A 178 -7.63 20.40 12.96
N LEU A 179 -7.76 20.38 11.63
CA LEU A 179 -9.05 20.42 10.95
C LEU A 179 -9.85 19.15 11.15
N THR A 180 -9.21 18.00 11.14
CA THR A 180 -9.90 16.72 11.35
C THR A 180 -10.40 16.57 12.78
N LEU A 181 -9.62 17.03 13.76
CA LEU A 181 -9.94 16.91 15.19
C LEU A 181 -10.80 18.06 15.71
N GLY A 182 -10.56 19.29 15.25
CA GLY A 182 -11.25 20.51 15.67
C GLY A 182 -12.31 21.03 14.69
N GLY A 183 -12.41 20.44 13.50
CA GLY A 183 -13.45 20.72 12.51
C GLY A 183 -14.73 19.93 12.77
N SER A 184 -15.48 19.67 11.70
CA SER A 184 -16.76 18.97 11.79
C SER A 184 -16.59 17.49 12.12
N GLY A 185 -17.04 17.07 13.30
CA GLY A 185 -17.02 15.66 13.69
C GLY A 185 -18.04 14.80 12.93
N GLU A 186 -17.84 13.48 12.95
CA GLU A 186 -18.72 12.50 12.28
C GLU A 186 -20.19 12.63 12.72
N ASN A 187 -20.44 12.90 14.00
CA ASN A 187 -21.79 13.11 14.54
C ASN A 187 -22.48 14.34 13.93
N ALA A 188 -21.76 15.44 13.76
CA ALA A 188 -22.30 16.65 13.14
C ALA A 188 -22.60 16.43 11.66
N GLN A 189 -21.71 15.74 10.93
CA GLN A 189 -21.92 15.41 9.52
C GLN A 189 -23.12 14.49 9.33
N THR A 190 -23.24 13.46 10.16
CA THR A 190 -24.35 12.48 10.13
C THR A 190 -25.68 13.14 10.52
N THR A 191 -25.68 14.03 11.52
CA THR A 191 -26.86 14.81 11.92
C THR A 191 -27.32 15.72 10.78
N GLN A 192 -26.38 16.42 10.13
CA GLN A 192 -26.68 17.28 8.99
C GLN A 192 -27.22 16.47 7.81
N ALA A 193 -26.65 15.29 7.54
CA ALA A 193 -27.09 14.36 6.51
C ALA A 193 -28.53 13.91 6.75
N LEU A 194 -28.86 13.53 7.99
CA LEU A 194 -30.21 13.12 8.37
C LEU A 194 -31.23 14.24 8.19
N ILE A 195 -30.88 15.47 8.58
CA ILE A 195 -31.74 16.64 8.39
C ILE A 195 -31.95 16.95 6.90
N ASN A 196 -30.94 16.73 6.05
CA ASN A 196 -30.97 17.04 4.62
C ASN A 196 -31.52 15.90 3.75
N ALA A 197 -31.54 14.67 4.26
CA ALA A 197 -31.96 13.50 3.51
C ALA A 197 -33.38 13.66 2.96
N THR A 198 -33.61 13.17 1.74
CA THR A 198 -34.95 13.12 1.13
C THR A 198 -35.53 11.72 1.11
N ASP A 199 -34.69 10.69 1.07
CA ASP A 199 -35.07 9.27 1.09
C ASP A 199 -35.48 8.82 2.52
N SER A 200 -36.64 8.17 2.63
CA SER A 200 -37.16 7.66 3.90
C SER A 200 -36.33 6.52 4.49
N SER A 201 -35.76 5.66 3.64
CA SER A 201 -34.94 4.52 4.08
C SER A 201 -33.63 4.97 4.72
N LEU A 202 -32.93 5.89 4.04
CA LEU A 202 -31.71 6.52 4.52
C LEU A 202 -31.93 7.33 5.81
N LYS A 203 -33.07 8.01 5.94
CA LYS A 203 -33.44 8.69 7.21
C LYS A 203 -33.56 7.72 8.37
N GLU A 204 -34.18 6.57 8.18
CA GLU A 204 -34.33 5.56 9.22
C GLU A 204 -32.98 5.01 9.64
N GLU A 205 -32.12 4.69 8.68
CA GLU A 205 -30.77 4.18 8.93
C GLU A 205 -29.88 5.18 9.69
N LEU A 206 -29.81 6.43 9.23
CA LEU A 206 -29.04 7.49 9.89
C LEU A 206 -29.58 7.79 11.30
N SER A 207 -30.91 7.74 11.48
CA SER A 207 -31.55 7.90 12.79
C SER A 207 -31.13 6.78 13.75
N LEU A 208 -31.10 5.54 13.26
CA LEU A 208 -30.64 4.40 14.04
C LEU A 208 -29.16 4.53 14.40
N GLN A 209 -28.31 4.87 13.44
CA GLN A 209 -26.87 5.01 13.66
C GLN A 209 -26.58 6.06 14.76
N LEU A 210 -27.20 7.24 14.67
CA LEU A 210 -27.05 8.29 15.68
C LEU A 210 -27.58 7.85 17.05
N ALA A 211 -28.74 7.20 17.10
CA ALA A 211 -29.33 6.71 18.34
C ALA A 211 -28.49 5.62 19.00
N GLN A 212 -27.95 4.68 18.22
CA GLN A 212 -27.05 3.63 18.71
C GLN A 212 -25.74 4.22 19.23
N ASN A 213 -25.12 5.14 18.47
CA ASN A 213 -23.88 5.80 18.88
C ASN A 213 -24.08 6.56 20.20
N LEU A 214 -25.16 7.34 20.30
CA LEU A 214 -25.51 8.10 21.51
C LEU A 214 -25.70 7.18 22.72
N ASN A 215 -26.55 6.15 22.60
CA ASN A 215 -26.85 5.27 23.72
C ASN A 215 -25.65 4.44 24.18
N SER A 216 -24.88 3.90 23.22
CA SER A 216 -23.71 3.09 23.52
C SER A 216 -22.60 3.91 24.19
N PHE A 217 -22.37 5.14 23.75
CA PHE A 217 -21.42 6.05 24.37
C PHE A 217 -21.78 6.34 25.84
N ILE A 218 -23.04 6.66 26.09
CA ILE A 218 -23.53 6.99 27.44
C ILE A 218 -23.53 5.79 28.38
N LYS A 219 -23.77 4.58 27.85
CA LYS A 219 -23.65 3.34 28.62
C LYS A 219 -22.23 3.12 29.17
N VAL A 220 -21.20 3.55 28.45
CA VAL A 220 -19.79 3.36 28.81
C VAL A 220 -19.25 4.50 29.66
N TYR A 221 -19.41 5.74 29.19
CA TYR A 221 -18.82 6.92 29.82
C TYR A 221 -19.68 7.51 30.93
N GLY A 222 -20.99 7.24 30.91
CA GLY A 222 -21.98 7.75 31.86
C GLY A 222 -22.49 9.14 31.44
N GLU A 223 -23.78 9.38 31.67
CA GLU A 223 -24.50 10.57 31.20
C GLU A 223 -23.90 11.89 31.70
N ASN A 224 -23.53 11.95 32.97
CA ASN A 224 -23.09 13.19 33.64
C ASN A 224 -21.57 13.43 33.57
N SER A 225 -20.82 12.62 32.82
CA SER A 225 -19.37 12.79 32.70
C SER A 225 -19.01 13.99 31.80
N GLU A 226 -17.83 14.57 32.03
CA GLU A 226 -17.37 15.73 31.23
C GLU A 226 -17.15 15.36 29.76
N ILE A 227 -16.63 14.17 29.47
CA ILE A 227 -16.54 13.62 28.11
C ILE A 227 -17.91 13.50 27.43
N SER A 228 -18.97 13.09 28.15
CA SER A 228 -20.33 13.02 27.60
C SER A 228 -20.89 14.38 27.23
N LYS A 229 -20.59 15.43 28.00
CA LYS A 229 -20.97 16.81 27.65
C LYS A 229 -20.28 17.25 26.35
N ARG A 230 -18.99 16.98 26.19
CA ARG A 230 -18.25 17.26 24.93
C ARG A 230 -18.81 16.45 23.76
N PHE A 231 -19.14 15.18 24.00
CA PHE A 231 -19.75 14.30 23.01
C PHE A 231 -21.13 14.79 22.56
N PHE A 232 -22.02 15.22 23.47
CA PHE A 232 -23.29 15.85 23.11
C PHE A 232 -23.10 17.11 22.26
N GLY A 233 -22.13 17.95 22.63
CA GLY A 233 -21.78 19.14 21.85
C GLY A 233 -21.29 18.84 20.42
N SER A 234 -20.83 17.62 20.13
CA SER A 234 -20.34 17.23 18.79
C SER A 234 -21.45 17.06 17.73
N PHE A 235 -22.72 16.94 18.11
CA PHE A 235 -23.82 16.67 17.15
C PHE A 235 -24.27 17.90 16.38
N PHE A 236 -24.08 19.11 16.95
CA PHE A 236 -24.60 20.36 16.39
C PHE A 236 -23.51 21.39 16.14
N GLN A 237 -22.31 20.93 15.79
CA GLN A 237 -21.18 21.81 15.48
C GLN A 237 -21.43 22.63 14.20
N ASN A 238 -22.00 22.02 13.15
CA ASN A 238 -22.14 22.61 11.81
C ASN A 238 -23.28 23.62 11.62
N GLU A 239 -24.07 23.88 12.65
CA GLU A 239 -25.31 24.64 12.52
C GLU A 239 -25.05 26.15 12.66
N GLU A 240 -25.34 26.89 11.58
CA GLU A 240 -25.28 28.37 11.56
C GLU A 240 -26.56 29.03 12.10
N THR A 241 -27.68 28.29 12.15
CA THR A 241 -28.97 28.75 12.68
C THR A 241 -29.16 28.42 14.18
N SER A 242 -30.30 28.83 14.76
CA SER A 242 -30.68 28.49 16.14
C SER A 242 -30.51 26.98 16.41
N LYS A 243 -29.50 26.61 17.22
CA LYS A 243 -29.22 25.21 17.59
C LYS A 243 -30.44 24.53 18.22
N GLN A 244 -31.31 25.32 18.85
CA GLN A 244 -32.55 24.84 19.44
C GLN A 244 -33.54 24.34 18.37
N ASP A 245 -33.59 24.99 17.21
CA ASP A 245 -34.43 24.57 16.09
C ASP A 245 -33.88 23.29 15.45
N SER A 246 -32.56 23.14 15.38
CA SER A 246 -31.91 21.94 14.83
C SER A 246 -32.07 20.73 15.75
N ILE A 247 -32.06 20.94 17.08
CA ILE A 247 -32.44 19.92 18.07
C ILE A 247 -33.90 19.49 17.87
N GLN A 248 -34.81 20.43 17.65
CA GLN A 248 -36.22 20.11 17.37
C GLN A 248 -36.37 19.33 16.06
N LYS A 249 -35.69 19.76 14.98
CA LYS A 249 -35.68 19.04 13.69
C LYS A 249 -35.14 17.63 13.83
N LEU A 250 -34.03 17.43 14.54
CA LEU A 250 -33.48 16.10 14.80
C LEU A 250 -34.48 15.25 15.61
N THR A 251 -35.08 15.83 16.65
CA THR A 251 -36.10 15.15 17.47
C THR A 251 -37.27 14.68 16.60
N LEU A 252 -37.77 15.55 15.71
CA LEU A 252 -38.85 15.21 14.79
C LEU A 252 -38.46 14.10 13.79
N GLN A 253 -37.23 14.10 13.27
CA GLN A 253 -36.77 13.00 12.40
C GLN A 253 -36.66 11.67 13.17
N LEU A 254 -36.15 11.69 14.41
CA LEU A 254 -36.09 10.50 15.26
C LEU A 254 -37.50 9.99 15.61
N GLU A 255 -38.45 10.88 15.89
CA GLU A 255 -39.85 10.51 16.13
C GLU A 255 -40.50 9.88 14.89
N ALA A 256 -40.29 10.47 13.71
CA ALA A 256 -40.78 9.91 12.45
C ALA A 256 -40.18 8.52 12.16
N ALA A 257 -38.88 8.33 12.39
CA ALA A 257 -38.24 7.02 12.25
C ALA A 257 -38.79 6.00 13.25
N LYS A 258 -39.03 6.39 14.50
CA LYS A 258 -39.66 5.55 15.52
C LYS A 258 -41.07 5.12 15.09
N GLU A 259 -41.87 6.05 14.58
CA GLU A 259 -43.23 5.78 14.10
C GLU A 259 -43.23 4.85 12.88
N SER A 260 -42.30 5.04 11.93
CA SER A 260 -42.07 4.14 10.79
C SER A 260 -41.83 2.70 11.25
N ILE A 261 -40.85 2.50 12.15
CA ILE A 261 -40.50 1.18 12.69
C ILE A 261 -41.67 0.57 13.47
N ALA A 262 -42.40 1.38 14.23
CA ALA A 262 -43.58 0.93 14.96
C ALA A 262 -44.71 0.48 14.02
N PHE A 263 -44.89 1.16 12.89
CA PHE A 263 -45.83 0.78 11.85
C PHE A 263 -45.44 -0.53 11.16
N GLU A 264 -44.16 -0.70 10.78
CA GLU A 264 -43.65 -1.95 10.21
C GLU A 264 -43.82 -3.12 11.17
N ARG A 265 -43.51 -2.92 12.47
CA ARG A 265 -43.73 -3.93 13.50
C ARG A 265 -45.19 -4.35 13.58
N LYS A 266 -46.14 -3.40 13.57
CA LYS A 266 -47.58 -3.71 13.60
C LYS A 266 -48.02 -4.53 12.38
N LYS A 267 -47.46 -4.24 11.21
CA LYS A 267 -47.69 -5.02 9.98
C LYS A 267 -47.16 -6.46 10.12
N LEU A 268 -45.94 -6.62 10.64
CA LEU A 268 -45.34 -7.94 10.89
C LEU A 268 -46.08 -8.75 11.95
N GLN A 269 -46.70 -8.10 12.94
CA GLN A 269 -47.52 -8.75 13.97
C GLN A 269 -48.87 -9.30 13.46
N ALA A 270 -49.30 -8.91 12.25
CA ALA A 270 -50.52 -9.42 11.63
C ALA A 270 -50.31 -10.77 10.92
N ASP A 271 -49.09 -11.06 10.44
CA ASP A 271 -48.72 -12.30 9.74
C ASP A 271 -48.12 -13.33 10.71
N LYS A 272 -48.93 -13.88 11.63
CA LYS A 272 -48.44 -14.76 12.73
C LYS A 272 -48.31 -16.24 12.34
N SER A 273 -47.30 -16.61 11.54
CA SER A 273 -47.06 -18.05 11.29
C SER A 273 -45.62 -18.51 11.09
N ASP A 274 -44.60 -17.68 11.35
CA ASP A 274 -43.20 -18.05 11.06
C ASP A 274 -42.18 -17.55 12.10
N GLN A 275 -41.20 -18.37 12.47
CA GLN A 275 -40.15 -18.09 13.47
C GLN A 275 -39.26 -16.91 13.03
N VAL A 276 -39.12 -16.70 11.72
CA VAL A 276 -38.42 -15.56 11.11
C VAL A 276 -39.14 -14.24 11.39
N ILE A 277 -40.47 -14.25 11.49
CA ILE A 277 -41.28 -13.05 11.74
C ILE A 277 -41.15 -12.62 13.21
N GLU A 278 -41.09 -13.58 14.15
CA GLU A 278 -40.83 -13.28 15.57
C GLU A 278 -39.45 -12.65 15.79
N GLN A 279 -38.42 -13.14 15.10
CA GLN A 279 -37.09 -12.53 15.12
C GLN A 279 -37.11 -11.10 14.57
N LYS A 280 -37.82 -10.85 13.46
CA LYS A 280 -37.98 -9.49 12.90
C LYS A 280 -38.71 -8.56 13.86
N ILE A 281 -39.76 -9.03 14.53
CA ILE A 281 -40.48 -8.25 15.56
C ILE A 281 -39.56 -7.90 16.73
N ALA A 282 -38.73 -8.86 17.18
CA ALA A 282 -37.75 -8.62 18.26
C ALA A 282 -36.70 -7.56 17.86
N VAL A 283 -36.20 -7.61 16.63
CA VAL A 283 -35.29 -6.59 16.09
C VAL A 283 -35.97 -5.23 16.04
N SER A 284 -37.17 -5.12 15.46
CA SER A 284 -37.91 -3.85 15.38
C SER A 284 -38.19 -3.26 16.78
N ASN A 285 -38.54 -4.10 17.77
CA ASN A 285 -38.69 -3.67 19.17
C ASN A 285 -37.40 -3.10 19.75
N SER A 286 -36.25 -3.73 19.47
CA SER A 286 -34.95 -3.24 19.92
C SER A 286 -34.58 -1.92 19.25
N ARG A 287 -34.88 -1.77 17.96
CA ARG A 287 -34.62 -0.53 17.20
C ARG A 287 -35.47 0.62 17.74
N GLU A 288 -36.77 0.41 17.95
CA GLU A 288 -37.68 1.40 18.52
C GLU A 288 -37.23 1.86 19.91
N LYS A 289 -36.91 0.93 20.83
CA LYS A 289 -36.39 1.27 22.16
C LYS A 289 -35.10 2.08 22.11
N THR A 290 -34.23 1.77 21.14
CA THR A 290 -32.96 2.48 20.96
C THR A 290 -33.23 3.94 20.58
N ILE A 291 -34.13 4.19 19.63
CA ILE A 291 -34.52 5.55 19.24
C ILE A 291 -35.24 6.27 20.40
N GLU A 292 -36.11 5.57 21.13
CA GLU A 292 -36.82 6.13 22.28
C GLU A 292 -35.85 6.63 23.38
N LEU A 293 -34.86 5.82 23.74
CA LEU A 293 -33.82 6.21 24.70
C LEU A 293 -33.01 7.42 24.20
N ALA A 294 -32.68 7.47 22.91
CA ALA A 294 -31.95 8.59 22.32
C ALA A 294 -32.78 9.89 22.37
N ILE A 295 -34.08 9.83 22.08
CA ILE A 295 -35.00 10.99 22.20
C ILE A 295 -35.04 11.48 23.66
N LEU A 296 -35.12 10.57 24.63
CA LEU A 296 -35.13 10.92 26.05
C LEU A 296 -33.83 11.63 26.46
N LEU A 297 -32.67 11.09 26.05
CA LEU A 297 -31.36 11.69 26.33
C LEU A 297 -31.23 13.09 25.71
N LEU A 298 -31.68 13.26 24.48
CA LEU A 298 -31.63 14.52 23.74
C LEU A 298 -32.52 15.59 24.38
N ARG A 299 -33.73 15.24 24.82
CA ARG A 299 -34.62 16.15 25.54
C ARG A 299 -34.06 16.54 26.92
N LYS A 300 -33.56 15.55 27.68
CA LYS A 300 -33.03 15.75 29.03
C LYS A 300 -31.75 16.59 29.07
N ASN A 301 -30.87 16.41 28.08
CA ASN A 301 -29.54 17.05 28.04
C ASN A 301 -29.45 18.19 27.00
N SER A 302 -30.58 18.77 26.60
CA SER A 302 -30.66 19.80 25.54
C SER A 302 -29.67 20.96 25.74
N THR A 303 -29.42 21.38 26.99
CA THR A 303 -28.43 22.41 27.32
C THR A 303 -27.01 22.02 26.94
N ALA A 304 -26.60 20.76 27.14
CA ALA A 304 -25.27 20.26 26.79
C ALA A 304 -25.09 20.14 25.27
N PHE A 305 -26.14 19.78 24.52
CA PHE A 305 -26.13 19.79 23.05
C PHE A 305 -25.95 21.21 22.48
N ILE A 306 -26.58 22.23 23.11
CA ILE A 306 -26.46 23.63 22.67
C ILE A 306 -25.05 24.20 22.91
N GLN A 307 -24.35 23.72 23.96
CA GLN A 307 -22.99 24.15 24.31
C GLN A 307 -21.90 23.71 23.32
N GLY A 308 -22.24 22.91 22.29
CA GLY A 308 -21.31 22.53 21.23
C GLY A 308 -20.65 23.74 20.59
N LYS A 309 -19.32 23.74 20.44
CA LYS A 309 -18.58 24.84 19.82
C LYS A 309 -18.62 24.73 18.30
N SER A 310 -18.61 25.85 17.60
CA SER A 310 -18.50 25.87 16.13
C SER A 310 -17.17 25.23 15.69
N PRO A 311 -17.17 24.45 14.60
CA PRO A 311 -15.98 23.77 14.10
C PRO A 311 -14.98 24.80 13.61
N TRP A 312 -13.70 24.43 13.65
CA TRP A 312 -12.69 25.24 12.98
C TRP A 312 -12.86 25.17 11.47
N THR A 313 -12.85 26.35 10.85
CA THR A 313 -12.61 26.50 9.41
C THR A 313 -11.11 26.50 9.15
N TYR A 314 -10.70 26.24 7.92
CA TYR A 314 -9.29 26.31 7.52
C TYR A 314 -8.61 27.62 7.90
N SER A 315 -9.26 28.78 7.71
CA SER A 315 -8.67 30.06 8.08
C SER A 315 -8.41 30.15 9.58
N THR A 316 -9.37 29.72 10.41
CA THR A 316 -9.21 29.72 11.87
C THR A 316 -8.17 28.71 12.34
N ALA A 317 -8.17 27.49 11.79
CA ALA A 317 -7.19 26.46 12.11
C ALA A 317 -5.78 26.91 11.69
N ALA A 318 -5.61 27.44 10.47
CA ALA A 318 -4.33 27.93 9.97
C ALA A 318 -3.77 29.06 10.87
N GLN A 319 -4.61 30.02 11.27
CA GLN A 319 -4.20 31.08 12.21
C GLN A 319 -3.78 30.51 13.57
N LYS A 320 -4.52 29.53 14.10
CA LYS A 320 -4.22 28.89 15.40
C LYS A 320 -2.91 28.08 15.34
N VAL A 321 -2.74 27.28 14.30
CA VAL A 321 -1.53 26.50 14.05
C VAL A 321 -0.34 27.43 13.87
N GLN A 322 -0.46 28.48 13.04
CA GLN A 322 0.60 29.45 12.82
C GLN A 322 1.00 30.19 14.12
N LYS A 323 0.01 30.53 14.97
CA LYS A 323 0.25 31.15 16.27
C LYS A 323 0.95 30.19 17.25
N SER A 324 0.58 28.90 17.24
CA SER A 324 1.18 27.87 18.10
C SER A 324 2.63 27.56 17.68
N ILE A 325 2.88 27.46 16.38
CA ILE A 325 4.20 27.11 15.83
C ILE A 325 5.17 28.31 15.82
N GLY A 326 4.65 29.55 15.84
CA GLY A 326 5.46 30.77 15.89
C GLY A 326 6.37 30.98 14.67
N SER A 327 7.12 32.09 14.64
CA SER A 327 8.09 32.38 13.57
C SER A 327 9.45 31.71 13.80
N SER A 328 9.97 31.66 15.04
CA SER A 328 11.25 31.02 15.40
C SER A 328 11.02 29.73 16.19
N SER A 329 11.08 28.58 15.52
CA SER A 329 10.94 27.26 16.14
C SER A 329 12.30 26.56 16.12
N ASN A 330 12.79 26.17 17.30
CA ASN A 330 14.05 25.46 17.48
C ASN A 330 13.75 23.98 17.79
N MET A 331 14.67 23.06 17.47
CA MET A 331 14.51 21.63 17.73
C MET A 331 14.18 21.30 19.19
N SER A 332 14.61 22.13 20.15
CA SER A 332 14.37 21.97 21.59
C SER A 332 13.02 22.49 22.09
N THR A 333 12.26 23.23 21.27
CA THR A 333 10.98 23.82 21.70
C THR A 333 9.83 22.90 21.33
N CYS A 334 9.15 22.33 22.31
CA CYS A 334 7.89 21.64 22.06
C CYS A 334 6.75 22.64 21.91
N GLN A 335 5.80 22.33 21.03
CA GLN A 335 4.69 23.22 20.71
C GLN A 335 3.36 22.50 20.96
N THR A 336 2.39 23.24 21.49
CA THR A 336 1.08 22.68 21.85
C THR A 336 -0.01 23.47 21.16
N LEU A 337 -0.92 22.76 20.51
CA LEU A 337 -2.14 23.30 19.92
C LEU A 337 -3.35 22.76 20.67
N ASP A 338 -4.04 23.63 21.40
CA ASP A 338 -5.28 23.31 22.12
C ASP A 338 -6.48 23.27 21.15
N LEU A 339 -7.21 22.16 21.15
CA LEU A 339 -8.42 21.94 20.35
C LEU A 339 -9.66 22.67 20.90
N GLU A 340 -9.51 23.33 22.05
CA GLU A 340 -10.51 24.12 22.77
C GLU A 340 -11.78 23.30 23.07
N GLY A 341 -11.65 21.98 23.32
CA GLY A 341 -12.79 21.10 23.61
C GLY A 341 -13.75 20.86 22.44
N LYS A 342 -13.30 21.07 21.19
CA LYS A 342 -14.09 20.72 19.98
C LYS A 342 -14.07 19.21 19.69
N ASN A 343 -13.04 18.51 20.15
CA ASN A 343 -12.98 17.06 20.12
C ASN A 343 -13.44 16.46 21.46
N PRO A 344 -14.21 15.36 21.49
CA PRO A 344 -14.58 14.72 22.75
C PRO A 344 -13.40 14.07 23.50
N PHE A 345 -12.44 13.50 22.77
CA PHE A 345 -11.36 12.66 23.31
C PHE A 345 -10.03 13.39 23.47
N PHE A 346 -9.61 14.12 22.44
CA PHE A 346 -8.30 14.76 22.37
C PHE A 346 -8.37 16.21 22.84
N GLU A 347 -7.45 16.57 23.74
CA GLU A 347 -7.33 17.92 24.28
C GLU A 347 -6.41 18.78 23.39
N ASN A 348 -5.22 18.26 23.11
CA ASN A 348 -4.17 18.99 22.41
C ASN A 348 -3.46 18.13 21.37
N ILE A 349 -2.87 18.81 20.40
CA ILE A 349 -1.84 18.28 19.51
C ILE A 349 -0.50 18.82 20.01
N PHE A 350 0.41 17.93 20.38
CA PHE A 350 1.74 18.25 20.86
C PHE A 350 2.76 17.91 19.78
N ILE A 351 3.71 18.80 19.51
CA ILE A 351 4.71 18.64 18.45
C ILE A 351 6.06 18.58 19.13
N ASN A 352 6.74 17.45 18.95
CA ASN A 352 8.07 17.19 19.47
C ASN A 352 9.06 17.11 18.32
N TRP A 353 9.72 18.24 18.04
CA TRP A 353 10.69 18.36 16.96
C TRP A 353 11.99 17.59 17.22
N GLN A 354 12.31 17.26 18.48
CA GLN A 354 13.50 16.49 18.82
C GLN A 354 13.30 15.00 18.54
N ASN A 355 12.12 14.47 18.84
CA ASN A 355 11.79 13.06 18.57
C ASN A 355 11.17 12.86 17.19
N GLU A 356 10.97 13.94 16.41
CA GLU A 356 10.27 13.92 15.13
C GLU A 356 8.87 13.27 15.25
N THR A 357 8.12 13.62 16.30
CA THR A 357 6.77 13.08 16.57
C THR A 357 5.72 14.17 16.75
N ILE A 358 4.49 13.86 16.32
CA ILE A 358 3.28 14.57 16.73
C ILE A 358 2.52 13.65 17.69
N GLU A 359 2.24 14.15 18.89
CA GLU A 359 1.53 13.42 19.94
C GLU A 359 0.11 13.99 20.11
N LEU A 360 -0.90 13.13 20.08
CA LEU A 360 -2.27 13.49 20.40
C LEU A 360 -2.55 13.15 21.87
N THR A 361 -2.78 14.17 22.69
CA THR A 361 -2.98 13.99 24.14
C THR A 361 -4.47 13.91 24.45
N LEU A 362 -4.88 12.83 25.12
CA LEU A 362 -6.23 12.68 25.64
C LEU A 362 -6.50 13.66 26.79
N PHE A 363 -7.75 14.12 26.93
CA PHE A 363 -8.16 14.88 28.11
C PHE A 363 -7.91 14.07 29.41
N PRO A 364 -7.56 14.73 30.54
CA PRO A 364 -7.30 14.06 31.80
C PRO A 364 -8.47 13.23 32.34
N ASP A 365 -9.72 13.67 32.10
CA ASP A 365 -10.93 12.93 32.49
C ASP A 365 -11.10 11.63 31.69
N VAL A 366 -10.73 11.63 30.41
CA VAL A 366 -10.72 10.44 29.54
C VAL A 366 -9.66 9.44 30.02
N GLN A 367 -8.43 9.91 30.27
CA GLN A 367 -7.35 9.05 30.79
C GLN A 367 -7.72 8.44 32.14
N LYS A 368 -8.30 9.25 33.04
CA LYS A 368 -8.80 8.78 34.34
C LYS A 368 -9.93 7.76 34.18
N LYS A 369 -10.82 7.95 33.21
CA LYS A 369 -11.90 7.01 32.95
C LYS A 369 -11.37 5.69 32.41
N LEU A 370 -10.48 5.71 31.41
CA LEU A 370 -9.84 4.50 30.86
C LEU A 370 -9.07 3.74 31.95
N SER A 371 -8.24 4.43 32.75
CA SER A 371 -7.53 3.78 33.86
C SER A 371 -8.49 3.23 34.93
N SER A 372 -9.62 3.88 35.21
CA SER A 372 -10.64 3.34 36.14
C SER A 372 -11.35 2.09 35.60
N LEU A 373 -11.53 2.01 34.27
CA LEU A 373 -12.14 0.88 33.59
C LEU A 373 -11.19 -0.29 33.41
N ALA A 374 -9.89 -0.14 33.69
CA ALA A 374 -8.90 -1.22 33.62
C ALA A 374 -9.25 -2.44 34.51
N LYS A 375 -10.14 -2.28 35.50
CA LYS A 375 -10.64 -3.37 36.35
C LYS A 375 -11.79 -4.17 35.71
N ASP A 376 -12.44 -3.63 34.68
CA ASP A 376 -13.56 -4.24 33.94
C ASP A 376 -13.17 -4.29 32.45
N PRO A 377 -12.45 -5.34 32.02
CA PRO A 377 -11.87 -5.42 30.67
C PRO A 377 -12.89 -5.20 29.56
N SER A 378 -14.12 -5.69 29.74
CA SER A 378 -15.19 -5.54 28.75
C SER A 378 -15.60 -4.08 28.55
N LYS A 379 -15.75 -3.32 29.64
CA LYS A 379 -16.07 -1.90 29.55
C LYS A 379 -14.88 -1.04 29.12
N LEU A 380 -13.66 -1.41 29.53
CA LEU A 380 -12.46 -0.76 29.02
C LEU A 380 -12.41 -0.88 27.50
N GLU A 381 -12.65 -2.08 26.99
CA GLU A 381 -12.55 -2.34 25.57
C GLU A 381 -13.64 -1.63 24.77
N GLN A 382 -14.88 -1.59 25.28
CA GLN A 382 -15.94 -0.75 24.70
C GLN A 382 -15.56 0.74 24.70
N ALA A 383 -14.90 1.23 25.75
CA ALA A 383 -14.43 2.60 25.84
C ALA A 383 -13.32 2.91 24.84
N GLU A 384 -12.35 2.00 24.71
CA GLU A 384 -11.26 2.06 23.73
C GLU A 384 -11.78 1.98 22.30
N GLN A 385 -12.83 1.20 22.02
CA GLN A 385 -13.42 1.11 20.67
C GLN A 385 -13.86 2.48 20.14
N PHE A 386 -14.47 3.34 20.97
CA PHE A 386 -14.84 4.69 20.52
C PHE A 386 -13.60 5.53 20.19
N LEU A 387 -12.53 5.35 20.94
CA LEU A 387 -11.26 6.04 20.69
C LEU A 387 -10.58 5.50 19.43
N TYR A 388 -10.58 4.19 19.20
CA TYR A 388 -10.10 3.57 17.97
C TYR A 388 -10.89 4.04 16.75
N ASN A 389 -12.22 4.11 16.85
CA ASN A 389 -13.07 4.65 15.77
C ASN A 389 -12.71 6.11 15.48
N GLN A 390 -12.47 6.92 16.52
CA GLN A 390 -12.04 8.30 16.36
C GLN A 390 -10.66 8.40 15.69
N ILE A 391 -9.71 7.55 16.06
CA ILE A 391 -8.37 7.53 15.45
C ILE A 391 -8.44 7.03 14.00
N ALA A 392 -9.23 5.99 13.73
CA ALA A 392 -9.46 5.48 12.38
C ALA A 392 -10.08 6.54 11.47
N TYR A 393 -11.03 7.33 12.00
CA TYR A 393 -11.56 8.51 11.31
C TYR A 393 -10.44 9.50 10.99
N VAL A 394 -9.57 9.82 11.97
CA VAL A 394 -8.43 10.72 11.76
C VAL A 394 -7.49 10.19 10.69
N ASN A 395 -7.01 8.94 10.81
CA ASN A 395 -6.12 8.30 9.83
C ASN A 395 -6.71 8.28 8.42
N ARG A 396 -8.02 7.99 8.29
CA ARG A 396 -8.72 7.95 6.99
C ARG A 396 -8.78 9.33 6.32
N VAL A 397 -8.99 10.39 7.10
CA VAL A 397 -9.11 11.76 6.57
C VAL A 397 -7.73 12.38 6.34
N SER A 398 -6.85 12.34 7.34
CA SER A 398 -5.53 12.98 7.27
C SER A 398 -4.46 12.17 6.52
N GLY A 399 -4.65 10.85 6.37
CA GLY A 399 -3.65 9.95 5.80
C GLY A 399 -2.46 9.66 6.72
N GLU A 400 -2.54 10.04 7.99
CA GLU A 400 -1.50 9.78 9.00
C GLU A 400 -1.60 8.36 9.57
N ASP A 401 -0.47 7.84 10.06
CA ASP A 401 -0.41 6.57 10.81
C ASP A 401 -0.23 6.88 12.30
N ILE A 402 -1.34 6.86 13.05
CA ILE A 402 -1.35 7.06 14.51
C ILE A 402 -1.07 5.74 15.21
N GLN A 403 0.02 5.68 15.99
CA GLN A 403 0.43 4.51 16.77
C GLN A 403 0.27 4.80 18.28
N ASN A 404 -0.17 3.80 19.05
CA ASN A 404 -0.27 3.92 20.50
C ASN A 404 1.03 3.48 21.20
N ASN A 405 1.68 4.37 21.95
CA ASN A 405 2.92 4.10 22.68
C ASN A 405 2.72 4.10 24.22
N ASN A 406 1.71 3.38 24.73
CA ASN A 406 1.37 3.18 26.14
C ASN A 406 1.07 4.44 26.99
N LYS A 407 1.39 5.65 26.50
CA LYS A 407 1.19 6.94 27.18
C LYS A 407 0.63 8.03 26.25
N ALA A 408 0.83 7.93 24.94
CA ALA A 408 0.36 8.88 23.94
C ALA A 408 0.04 8.19 22.61
N TYR A 409 -0.75 8.88 21.79
CA TYR A 409 -0.99 8.52 20.40
C TYR A 409 -0.02 9.31 19.52
N GLU A 410 0.98 8.64 18.99
CA GLU A 410 2.12 9.22 18.29
C GLU A 410 1.99 9.05 16.77
N ILE A 411 2.32 10.11 16.04
CA ILE A 411 2.48 10.13 14.59
C ILE A 411 3.94 10.44 14.33
N LYS A 412 4.62 9.58 13.58
CA LYS A 412 6.01 9.83 13.19
C LYS A 412 6.06 10.86 12.05
N LEU A 413 6.96 11.83 12.19
CA LEU A 413 7.23 12.79 11.12
C LEU A 413 8.16 12.21 10.04
N SER A 414 8.91 11.16 10.38
CA SER A 414 9.90 10.49 9.52
C SER A 414 9.73 8.98 9.57
N GLU A 415 9.79 8.32 8.41
CA GLU A 415 9.78 6.85 8.30
C GLU A 415 11.19 6.28 8.28
N LEU A 416 12.16 7.04 7.73
CA LEU A 416 13.56 6.64 7.65
C LEU A 416 14.35 7.09 8.88
N GLU A 417 14.98 6.13 9.56
CA GLU A 417 15.90 6.43 10.68
C GLU A 417 17.06 7.32 10.21
N GLY A 418 17.28 8.43 10.92
CA GLY A 418 18.36 9.37 10.63
C GLY A 418 18.16 10.23 9.37
N SER A 419 16.95 10.28 8.81
CA SER A 419 16.57 11.18 7.72
C SER A 419 16.73 12.64 8.14
N ARG A 420 17.63 13.39 7.49
CA ARG A 420 17.88 14.82 7.77
C ARG A 420 17.50 15.76 6.65
N SER A 421 17.16 15.24 5.49
CA SER A 421 16.83 16.04 4.31
C SER A 421 15.60 15.49 3.61
N ILE A 422 14.93 16.35 2.86
CA ILE A 422 13.71 16.01 2.16
C ILE A 422 13.72 16.62 0.75
N LEU A 423 13.05 15.93 -0.17
CA LEU A 423 12.73 16.43 -1.50
C LEU A 423 11.21 16.47 -1.66
N ALA A 424 10.64 17.67 -1.70
CA ALA A 424 9.21 17.89 -1.85
C ALA A 424 8.86 18.08 -3.34
N PHE A 425 7.90 17.30 -3.83
CA PHE A 425 7.34 17.39 -5.17
C PHE A 425 5.97 18.06 -5.12
N ARG A 426 5.83 19.19 -5.81
CA ARG A 426 4.61 20.02 -5.85
C ARG A 426 3.54 19.39 -6.74
N LEU A 427 2.49 18.87 -6.11
CA LEU A 427 1.39 18.20 -6.80
C LEU A 427 0.46 19.21 -7.50
N GLY A 428 0.36 20.43 -6.98
CA GLY A 428 -0.44 21.50 -7.59
C GLY A 428 -0.09 21.77 -9.06
N ALA A 429 1.18 21.66 -9.45
CA ALA A 429 1.59 21.85 -10.85
C ALA A 429 1.01 20.75 -11.78
N ILE A 430 0.83 19.52 -11.27
CA ILE A 430 0.18 18.45 -12.03
C ILE A 430 -1.33 18.70 -12.14
N ALA A 431 -1.96 19.20 -11.06
CA ALA A 431 -3.38 19.56 -11.08
C ALA A 431 -3.69 20.67 -12.08
N GLU A 432 -2.81 21.67 -12.17
CA GLU A 432 -2.94 22.79 -13.10
C GLU A 432 -2.94 22.30 -14.56
N VAL A 433 -1.96 21.48 -14.93
CA VAL A 433 -1.86 20.89 -16.28
C VAL A 433 -3.12 20.08 -16.59
N LYS A 434 -3.57 19.23 -15.66
CA LYS A 434 -4.74 18.38 -15.87
C LYS A 434 -6.05 19.17 -15.93
N ALA A 435 -6.19 20.26 -15.16
CA ALA A 435 -7.36 21.14 -15.22
C ALA A 435 -7.43 21.90 -16.55
N GLN A 436 -6.30 22.39 -17.05
CA GLN A 436 -6.22 23.05 -18.37
C GLN A 436 -6.52 22.07 -19.51
N GLU A 437 -5.94 20.88 -19.48
CA GLU A 437 -6.20 19.80 -20.44
C GLU A 437 -7.68 19.42 -20.48
N LEU A 438 -8.32 19.29 -19.31
CA LEU A 438 -9.73 18.98 -19.18
C LEU A 438 -10.61 20.07 -19.79
N LYS A 439 -10.28 21.35 -19.54
CA LYS A 439 -10.96 22.51 -20.12
C LYS A 439 -10.92 22.44 -21.64
N GLN A 440 -9.74 22.21 -22.20
CA GLN A 440 -9.56 22.11 -23.64
C GLN A 440 -10.31 20.91 -24.23
N THR A 441 -10.23 19.75 -23.58
CA THR A 441 -10.93 18.53 -23.99
C THR A 441 -12.45 18.73 -24.06
N LEU A 442 -13.03 19.43 -23.08
CA LEU A 442 -14.45 19.74 -23.07
C LEU A 442 -14.83 20.73 -24.18
N ILE A 443 -14.02 21.77 -24.41
CA ILE A 443 -14.27 22.76 -25.47
C ILE A 443 -14.21 22.11 -26.86
N GLU A 444 -13.26 21.22 -27.10
CA GLU A 444 -13.05 20.59 -28.41
C GLU A 444 -14.04 19.45 -28.70
N ASN A 445 -14.32 18.61 -27.71
CA ASN A 445 -15.04 17.34 -27.94
C ASN A 445 -16.52 17.39 -27.54
N TRP A 446 -16.93 18.32 -26.68
CA TRP A 446 -18.33 18.44 -26.28
C TRP A 446 -19.01 19.54 -27.09
N ASN A 447 -19.57 19.15 -28.23
CA ASN A 447 -20.35 20.04 -29.10
C ASN A 447 -21.85 19.69 -29.03
N PRO A 448 -22.58 20.21 -28.03
CA PRO A 448 -23.98 19.85 -27.79
C PRO A 448 -24.91 20.45 -28.84
N SER A 449 -25.93 19.69 -29.21
CA SER A 449 -26.99 20.11 -30.13
C SER A 449 -28.17 20.75 -29.39
N HIS A 450 -28.36 20.41 -28.11
CA HIS A 450 -29.44 20.93 -27.27
C HIS A 450 -29.26 22.42 -26.93
N ALA A 451 -30.35 23.19 -26.93
CA ALA A 451 -30.31 24.64 -26.69
C ALA A 451 -29.76 25.02 -25.30
N ASP A 452 -30.18 24.30 -24.26
CA ASP A 452 -29.73 24.54 -22.87
C ASP A 452 -28.22 24.27 -22.66
N PHE A 453 -27.55 23.60 -23.58
CA PHE A 453 -26.11 23.30 -23.52
C PHE A 453 -25.25 24.11 -24.47
N LYS A 454 -25.85 25.01 -25.26
CA LYS A 454 -25.07 25.87 -26.16
C LYS A 454 -24.05 26.69 -25.35
N PRO A 455 -22.85 26.97 -25.89
CA PRO A 455 -21.80 27.70 -25.17
C PRO A 455 -22.25 29.03 -24.54
N ASP A 456 -23.18 29.75 -25.18
CA ASP A 456 -23.74 31.01 -24.67
C ASP A 456 -24.62 30.83 -23.42
N SER A 457 -25.25 29.65 -23.28
CA SER A 457 -26.19 29.32 -22.19
C SER A 457 -25.56 28.43 -21.10
N PHE A 458 -24.54 27.64 -21.45
CA PHE A 458 -23.83 26.73 -20.55
C PHE A 458 -22.31 26.77 -20.77
N PRO A 459 -21.66 27.90 -20.45
CA PRO A 459 -20.23 28.10 -20.68
C PRO A 459 -19.36 27.24 -19.76
N ILE A 460 -18.10 27.04 -20.18
CA ILE A 460 -17.08 26.29 -19.41
C ILE A 460 -16.08 27.31 -18.80
N TRP A 461 -15.95 27.29 -17.48
CA TRP A 461 -15.07 28.18 -16.73
C TRP A 461 -14.04 27.40 -15.91
N ASP A 462 -12.87 28.02 -15.70
CA ASP A 462 -12.04 27.69 -14.56
C ASP A 462 -12.63 28.33 -13.29
N PHE A 463 -12.25 27.78 -12.14
CA PHE A 463 -12.80 28.21 -10.86
C PHE A 463 -12.49 29.67 -10.52
N GLU A 464 -11.30 30.18 -10.88
CA GLU A 464 -10.92 31.57 -10.62
C GLU A 464 -11.80 32.55 -11.41
N THR A 465 -12.00 32.30 -12.71
CA THR A 465 -12.92 33.09 -13.53
C THR A 465 -14.32 33.00 -12.96
N TYR A 466 -14.80 31.79 -12.64
CA TYR A 466 -16.13 31.59 -12.04
C TYR A 466 -16.33 32.40 -10.75
N GLN A 467 -15.33 32.45 -9.86
CA GLN A 467 -15.44 33.23 -8.62
C GLN A 467 -15.63 34.73 -8.88
N SER A 468 -15.03 35.27 -9.94
CA SER A 468 -15.11 36.70 -10.30
C SER A 468 -16.46 37.12 -10.92
N LEU A 469 -17.30 36.18 -11.36
CA LEU A 469 -18.56 36.48 -12.06
C LEU A 469 -19.67 37.04 -11.13
N PRO A 470 -20.60 37.86 -11.66
CA PRO A 470 -21.83 38.26 -10.96
C PRO A 470 -22.74 37.07 -10.61
N SER A 471 -23.50 37.18 -9.52
CA SER A 471 -24.38 36.09 -9.02
C SER A 471 -25.43 35.59 -10.01
N GLU A 472 -25.84 36.41 -10.98
CA GLU A 472 -26.79 36.00 -12.02
C GLU A 472 -26.19 35.02 -13.02
N GLN A 473 -24.91 35.18 -13.36
CA GLN A 473 -24.19 34.34 -14.32
C GLN A 473 -23.69 33.03 -13.70
N LYS A 474 -23.53 32.97 -12.37
CA LYS A 474 -23.08 31.77 -11.63
C LYS A 474 -24.08 30.61 -11.59
N LYS A 475 -25.26 30.76 -12.19
CA LYS A 475 -26.37 29.79 -12.06
C LYS A 475 -26.27 28.58 -12.98
N LEU A 476 -25.65 28.71 -14.16
CA LEU A 476 -25.59 27.66 -15.19
C LEU A 476 -24.21 27.67 -15.86
N GLY A 477 -23.61 26.50 -16.02
CA GLY A 477 -22.31 26.32 -16.68
C GLY A 477 -21.50 25.16 -16.09
N ILE A 478 -20.37 24.86 -16.71
CA ILE A 478 -19.38 23.89 -16.22
C ILE A 478 -18.26 24.64 -15.52
N VAL A 479 -17.95 24.25 -14.28
CA VAL A 479 -16.82 24.82 -13.52
C VAL A 479 -15.80 23.73 -13.26
N ILE A 480 -14.57 23.93 -13.74
CA ILE A 480 -13.44 23.05 -13.42
C ILE A 480 -12.81 23.54 -12.14
N TYR A 481 -12.84 22.69 -11.12
CA TYR A 481 -12.43 23.01 -9.77
C TYR A 481 -11.36 22.04 -9.27
N SER A 482 -10.19 22.57 -8.93
CA SER A 482 -9.15 21.80 -8.23
C SER A 482 -8.82 22.49 -6.91
N PRO A 483 -9.18 21.90 -5.76
CA PRO A 483 -8.96 22.53 -4.45
C PRO A 483 -7.49 22.81 -4.14
N VAL A 484 -6.57 21.96 -4.63
CA VAL A 484 -5.12 22.11 -4.39
C VAL A 484 -4.54 23.41 -4.96
N LEU A 485 -5.16 23.96 -6.01
CA LEU A 485 -4.76 25.23 -6.64
C LEU A 485 -5.24 26.44 -5.84
N GLN A 486 -6.22 26.25 -4.95
CA GLN A 486 -6.84 27.35 -4.22
C GLN A 486 -6.07 27.71 -2.96
N SER A 487 -6.09 28.99 -2.62
CA SER A 487 -5.56 29.49 -1.35
C SER A 487 -6.49 29.18 -0.16
N LYS A 488 -7.77 28.90 -0.43
CA LYS A 488 -8.80 28.56 0.55
C LYS A 488 -9.03 27.04 0.61
N SER A 489 -9.54 26.55 1.73
CA SER A 489 -9.96 25.15 1.84
C SER A 489 -11.05 24.78 0.85
N PRO A 490 -11.16 23.49 0.50
CA PRO A 490 -12.31 23.00 -0.21
C PRO A 490 -13.58 23.28 0.58
N GLU A 491 -14.68 23.52 -0.14
CA GLU A 491 -16.01 23.48 0.46
C GLU A 491 -16.31 22.05 0.94
N ILE A 492 -17.26 21.93 1.88
CA ILE A 492 -17.60 20.64 2.50
C ILE A 492 -17.97 19.63 1.41
N GLY A 493 -17.30 18.47 1.42
CA GLY A 493 -17.48 17.37 0.47
C GLY A 493 -16.44 17.30 -0.65
N PHE A 494 -15.65 18.36 -0.89
CA PHE A 494 -14.54 18.34 -1.85
C PHE A 494 -13.21 17.96 -1.18
N ARG A 495 -12.36 17.23 -1.92
CA ARG A 495 -11.08 16.68 -1.44
C ARG A 495 -9.89 17.31 -2.16
N MET A 496 -8.80 17.55 -1.43
CA MET A 496 -7.59 18.17 -2.01
C MET A 496 -6.87 17.31 -3.05
N ASN A 497 -6.98 15.98 -2.98
CA ASN A 497 -6.38 15.05 -3.96
C ASN A 497 -7.24 14.83 -5.21
N SER A 498 -8.34 15.57 -5.37
CA SER A 498 -9.27 15.37 -6.46
C SER A 498 -9.37 16.59 -7.37
N ILE A 499 -9.74 16.36 -8.62
CA ILE A 499 -10.15 17.40 -9.57
C ILE A 499 -11.63 17.20 -9.85
N TYR A 500 -12.39 18.29 -9.87
CA TYR A 500 -13.83 18.27 -10.02
C TYR A 500 -14.29 19.01 -11.28
N VAL A 501 -15.36 18.52 -11.89
CA VAL A 501 -16.16 19.22 -12.90
C VAL A 501 -17.55 19.40 -12.32
N ILE A 502 -17.91 20.63 -12.01
CA ILE A 502 -19.20 20.98 -11.39
C ILE A 502 -20.12 21.52 -12.51
N ALA A 503 -21.12 20.75 -12.90
CA ALA A 503 -22.15 21.18 -13.84
C ALA A 503 -23.27 21.90 -13.07
N LYS A 504 -23.18 23.23 -13.01
CA LYS A 504 -24.07 24.10 -12.23
C LYS A 504 -25.50 24.04 -12.76
N GLY A 505 -26.47 23.80 -11.87
CA GLY A 505 -27.89 23.74 -12.18
C GLY A 505 -28.32 22.54 -13.05
N MET A 506 -27.41 21.60 -13.32
CA MET A 506 -27.65 20.44 -14.19
C MET A 506 -28.73 19.52 -13.63
N GLU A 507 -28.75 19.27 -12.32
CA GLU A 507 -29.74 18.39 -11.67
C GLU A 507 -31.17 18.90 -11.87
N ARG A 508 -31.34 20.23 -11.80
CA ARG A 508 -32.63 20.88 -12.07
C ARG A 508 -33.06 20.69 -13.52
N ILE A 509 -32.12 20.75 -14.46
CA ILE A 509 -32.40 20.53 -15.89
C ILE A 509 -32.73 19.05 -16.16
N ILE A 510 -31.99 18.11 -15.55
CA ILE A 510 -32.27 16.68 -15.61
C ILE A 510 -33.71 16.41 -15.14
N LYS A 511 -34.09 16.89 -13.95
CA LYS A 511 -35.44 16.73 -13.40
C LYS A 511 -36.54 17.31 -14.29
N LYS A 512 -36.29 18.46 -14.92
CA LYS A 512 -37.22 19.07 -15.89
C LYS A 512 -37.49 18.14 -17.08
N TYR A 513 -36.46 17.53 -17.67
CA TYR A 513 -36.62 16.65 -18.83
C TYR A 513 -37.03 15.21 -18.47
N GLU A 514 -36.77 14.77 -17.23
CA GLU A 514 -37.31 13.50 -16.69
C GLU A 514 -38.84 13.51 -16.52
N GLN A 515 -39.45 14.68 -16.37
CA GLN A 515 -40.91 14.83 -16.33
C GLN A 515 -41.56 14.76 -17.72
N VAL A 516 -40.78 14.93 -18.80
CA VAL A 516 -41.25 14.99 -20.19
C VAL A 516 -40.43 14.06 -21.09
N LYS A 517 -40.25 12.80 -20.65
CA LYS A 517 -39.34 11.79 -21.25
C LYS A 517 -39.57 11.53 -22.74
N ASP A 518 -40.80 11.69 -23.24
CA ASP A 518 -41.15 11.35 -24.62
C ASP A 518 -40.93 12.49 -25.63
N SER A 519 -40.59 13.71 -25.18
CA SER A 519 -40.33 14.84 -26.07
C SER A 519 -39.00 14.68 -26.83
N ASP A 520 -38.95 15.17 -28.07
CA ASP A 520 -37.72 15.15 -28.87
C ASP A 520 -36.60 15.98 -28.23
N GLN A 521 -36.95 17.05 -27.51
CA GLN A 521 -35.99 17.86 -26.74
C GLN A 521 -35.38 17.08 -25.58
N ALA A 522 -36.18 16.31 -24.83
CA ALA A 522 -35.67 15.46 -23.74
C ALA A 522 -34.70 14.39 -24.26
N LYS A 523 -35.00 13.77 -25.40
CA LYS A 523 -34.10 12.78 -26.05
C LYS A 523 -32.78 13.40 -26.47
N LEU A 524 -32.80 14.59 -27.08
CA LEU A 524 -31.60 15.33 -27.46
C LEU A 524 -30.75 15.73 -26.24
N PHE A 525 -31.40 16.22 -25.18
CA PHE A 525 -30.74 16.54 -23.91
C PHE A 525 -30.02 15.32 -23.32
N LEU A 526 -30.72 14.18 -23.19
CA LEU A 526 -30.16 12.95 -22.64
C LEU A 526 -28.98 12.45 -23.48
N GLN A 527 -29.04 12.58 -24.81
CA GLN A 527 -27.95 12.23 -25.69
C GLN A 527 -26.71 13.09 -25.45
N ASP A 528 -26.87 14.41 -25.32
CA ASP A 528 -25.74 15.33 -25.09
C ASP A 528 -25.16 15.22 -23.68
N PHE A 529 -26.01 14.96 -22.68
CA PHE A 529 -25.58 14.66 -21.31
C PHE A 529 -24.81 13.32 -21.25
N TYR A 530 -25.29 12.29 -21.95
CA TYR A 530 -24.58 11.01 -22.06
C TYR A 530 -23.21 11.17 -22.72
N LYS A 531 -23.09 11.99 -23.78
CA LYS A 531 -21.80 12.32 -24.40
C LYS A 531 -20.86 13.00 -23.40
N LEU A 532 -21.35 13.98 -22.63
CA LEU A 532 -20.56 14.64 -21.58
C LEU A 532 -20.04 13.63 -20.55
N ASN A 533 -20.93 12.78 -20.04
CA ASN A 533 -20.58 11.75 -19.07
C ASN A 533 -19.53 10.77 -19.64
N MET A 534 -19.69 10.32 -20.90
CA MET A 534 -18.69 9.47 -21.55
C MET A 534 -17.32 10.14 -21.69
N ILE A 535 -17.26 11.43 -22.06
CA ILE A 535 -15.99 12.17 -22.19
C ILE A 535 -15.26 12.21 -20.84
N LEU A 536 -16.01 12.51 -19.77
CA LEU A 536 -15.47 12.61 -18.42
C LEU A 536 -15.07 11.23 -17.86
N GLN A 537 -15.89 10.20 -18.05
CA GLN A 537 -15.58 8.82 -17.63
C GLN A 537 -14.32 8.27 -18.31
N LYS A 538 -14.14 8.52 -19.61
CA LYS A 538 -12.90 8.16 -20.33
C LYS A 538 -11.66 8.86 -19.74
N SER A 539 -11.84 10.03 -19.15
CA SER A 539 -10.79 10.79 -18.47
C SER A 539 -10.62 10.40 -17.00
N GLY A 540 -11.32 9.36 -16.52
CA GLY A 540 -11.22 8.84 -15.16
C GLY A 540 -12.08 9.58 -14.14
N PHE A 541 -13.11 10.30 -14.58
CA PHE A 541 -14.07 10.97 -13.70
C PHE A 541 -15.27 10.08 -13.38
N VAL A 542 -15.76 10.16 -12.15
CA VAL A 542 -17.00 9.54 -11.68
C VAL A 542 -18.02 10.63 -11.39
N GLY A 543 -19.19 10.55 -12.02
CA GLY A 543 -20.29 11.50 -11.84
C GLY A 543 -21.25 11.08 -10.74
N PHE A 544 -21.71 12.05 -9.94
CA PHE A 544 -22.70 11.87 -8.88
C PHE A 544 -23.55 13.14 -8.73
N SER A 545 -24.75 13.00 -8.15
CA SER A 545 -25.62 14.16 -7.94
C SER A 545 -25.09 15.02 -6.79
N GLY A 546 -25.12 16.35 -6.95
CA GLY A 546 -24.79 17.28 -5.86
C GLY A 546 -25.79 17.26 -4.70
N SER A 547 -26.89 16.51 -4.85
CA SER A 547 -27.83 16.19 -3.78
C SER A 547 -27.41 14.97 -2.91
N GLU A 548 -26.38 14.23 -3.32
CA GLU A 548 -25.82 13.10 -2.56
C GLU A 548 -24.92 13.56 -1.40
N PHE A 549 -24.83 12.75 -0.34
CA PHE A 549 -23.98 13.00 0.83
C PHE A 549 -22.50 12.92 0.41
N PRO A 550 -21.68 13.99 0.56
CA PRO A 550 -21.56 14.88 1.72
C PRO A 550 -21.47 16.40 1.38
N LEU A 551 -22.15 16.89 0.34
CA LEU A 551 -21.97 18.27 -0.15
C LEU A 551 -22.87 19.32 0.52
N ASN A 552 -22.45 20.59 0.44
CA ASN A 552 -23.24 21.75 0.90
C ASN A 552 -24.54 21.90 0.09
N ARG A 553 -25.60 22.45 0.70
CA ARG A 553 -26.91 22.72 0.08
C ARG A 553 -26.81 23.56 -1.19
N ASP A 554 -25.77 24.40 -1.30
CA ASP A 554 -25.52 25.24 -2.48
C ASP A 554 -25.25 24.44 -3.77
N PHE A 555 -24.91 23.14 -3.64
CA PHE A 555 -24.68 22.23 -4.78
C PHE A 555 -25.85 21.27 -5.04
N LYS A 556 -26.97 21.39 -4.31
CA LYS A 556 -28.10 20.46 -4.43
C LYS A 556 -28.66 20.37 -5.85
N ASP A 557 -28.59 21.46 -6.60
CA ASP A 557 -29.08 21.54 -7.98
C ASP A 557 -27.99 21.26 -9.03
N ASP A 558 -26.79 20.87 -8.61
CA ASP A 558 -25.65 20.63 -9.48
C ASP A 558 -25.40 19.13 -9.69
N TYR A 559 -24.70 18.81 -10.78
CA TYR A 559 -24.19 17.47 -11.03
C TYR A 559 -22.66 17.51 -11.04
N ILE A 560 -21.99 16.67 -10.27
CA ILE A 560 -20.55 16.78 -9.99
C ILE A 560 -19.83 15.55 -10.49
N PHE A 561 -18.70 15.78 -11.15
CA PHE A 561 -17.79 14.71 -11.55
C PHE A 561 -16.48 14.84 -10.79
N GLU A 562 -15.96 13.74 -10.24
CA GLU A 562 -14.71 13.69 -9.47
C GLU A 562 -13.68 12.78 -10.14
N CYS A 563 -12.44 13.26 -10.27
CA CYS A 563 -11.28 12.44 -10.57
C CYS A 563 -10.33 12.47 -9.37
N SER A 564 -10.31 11.38 -8.60
CA SER A 564 -9.47 11.23 -7.41
C SER A 564 -8.03 10.84 -7.77
N ASP A 565 -7.09 11.20 -6.89
CA ASP A 565 -5.67 10.84 -6.93
C ASP A 565 -5.01 11.11 -8.28
N TYR A 566 -5.26 12.32 -8.80
CA TYR A 566 -4.85 12.72 -10.14
C TYR A 566 -3.33 12.62 -10.40
N PHE A 567 -2.52 12.65 -9.36
CA PHE A 567 -1.06 12.58 -9.40
C PHE A 567 -0.49 11.15 -9.33
N ASN A 568 -1.32 10.16 -9.03
CA ASN A 568 -0.86 8.80 -8.72
C ASN A 568 -0.05 8.17 -9.87
N SER A 569 -0.49 8.34 -11.11
CA SER A 569 0.24 7.83 -12.29
C SER A 569 1.63 8.47 -12.44
N VAL A 570 1.75 9.76 -12.11
CA VAL A 570 3.03 10.49 -12.14
C VAL A 570 3.95 10.01 -11.02
N LEU A 571 3.44 9.86 -9.79
CA LEU A 571 4.23 9.32 -8.67
C LEU A 571 4.72 7.91 -8.96
N MET A 572 3.86 7.02 -9.46
CA MET A 572 4.26 5.67 -9.88
C MET A 572 5.33 5.68 -10.98
N ALA A 573 5.22 6.61 -11.95
CA ALA A 573 6.20 6.77 -13.00
C ALA A 573 7.59 7.15 -12.47
N THR A 574 7.67 7.81 -11.31
CA THR A 574 8.97 8.12 -10.67
C THR A 574 9.69 6.89 -10.14
N ARG A 575 8.92 5.85 -9.74
CA ARG A 575 9.36 4.66 -8.98
C ARG A 575 10.03 4.95 -7.64
N GLU A 576 9.83 6.15 -7.11
CA GLU A 576 10.29 6.53 -5.77
C GLU A 576 9.17 6.31 -4.76
N ALA A 577 9.53 6.14 -3.50
CA ALA A 577 8.59 6.02 -2.38
C ALA A 577 8.19 7.41 -1.87
N PHE A 578 7.46 8.17 -2.69
CA PHE A 578 6.92 9.47 -2.28
C PHE A 578 5.74 9.28 -1.31
N GLU A 579 5.78 9.99 -0.20
CA GLU A 579 4.69 10.07 0.77
C GLU A 579 3.80 11.30 0.50
N VAL A 580 2.49 11.11 0.49
CA VAL A 580 1.53 12.21 0.32
C VAL A 580 0.74 12.37 1.62
N LYS A 581 1.04 13.43 2.37
CA LYS A 581 0.47 13.71 3.71
C LYS A 581 -0.13 15.12 3.76
N GLY A 582 -0.82 15.44 4.86
CA GLY A 582 -1.41 16.75 5.09
C GLY A 582 -2.46 17.11 4.04
N THR A 583 -2.44 18.35 3.55
CA THR A 583 -3.39 18.84 2.53
C THR A 583 -3.11 18.28 1.14
N LYS A 584 -2.14 17.36 0.98
CA LYS A 584 -1.80 16.69 -0.28
C LYS A 584 -1.36 17.67 -1.39
N ARG A 585 -0.80 18.82 -0.99
CA ARG A 585 -0.15 19.79 -1.89
C ARG A 585 1.23 19.34 -2.35
N TYR A 586 1.90 18.55 -1.52
CA TYR A 586 3.24 18.05 -1.74
C TYR A 586 3.28 16.53 -1.58
N ALA A 587 4.11 15.90 -2.38
CA ALA A 587 4.61 14.55 -2.17
C ALA A 587 6.04 14.65 -1.64
N ILE A 588 6.36 14.02 -0.52
CA ILE A 588 7.65 14.14 0.17
C ILE A 588 8.45 12.87 -0.05
N LEU A 589 9.70 13.01 -0.47
CA LEU A 589 10.68 11.94 -0.49
C LEU A 589 11.71 12.21 0.60
N GLU A 590 11.77 11.33 1.60
CA GLU A 590 12.77 11.40 2.65
C GLU A 590 14.15 10.97 2.15
N LEU A 591 15.19 11.70 2.57
CA LEU A 591 16.56 11.49 2.14
C LEU A 591 17.49 11.44 3.36
N SER A 592 18.15 10.30 3.52
CA SER A 592 19.05 9.96 4.63
C SER A 592 20.53 10.01 4.18
N THR A 593 21.08 8.89 3.73
CA THR A 593 22.49 8.72 3.35
C THR A 593 22.65 8.36 1.88
N VAL A 594 23.85 8.58 1.35
CA VAL A 594 24.21 8.17 -0.02
C VAL A 594 24.09 6.66 -0.20
N GLU A 595 24.40 5.88 0.83
CA GLU A 595 24.21 4.43 0.84
C GLU A 595 22.76 4.03 0.60
N GLN A 596 21.82 4.57 1.39
CA GLN A 596 20.39 4.30 1.19
C GLN A 596 19.93 4.73 -0.21
N ARG A 597 20.44 5.86 -0.73
CA ARG A 597 20.11 6.29 -2.09
C ARG A 597 20.57 5.29 -3.16
N ILE A 598 21.79 4.73 -3.02
CA ILE A 598 22.31 3.72 -3.95
C ILE A 598 21.44 2.46 -3.92
N LEU A 599 21.01 2.02 -2.74
CA LEU A 599 20.11 0.87 -2.59
C LEU A 599 18.77 1.12 -3.29
N THR A 600 18.18 2.30 -3.10
CA THR A 600 16.94 2.71 -3.78
C THR A 600 17.10 2.72 -5.30
N GLU A 601 18.19 3.28 -5.83
CA GLU A 601 18.44 3.28 -7.28
C GLU A 601 18.62 1.87 -7.84
N ASN A 602 19.32 0.99 -7.11
CA ASN A 602 19.48 -0.41 -7.49
C ASN A 602 18.13 -1.15 -7.49
N LYS A 603 17.23 -0.85 -6.54
CA LYS A 603 15.87 -1.38 -6.52
C LYS A 603 15.09 -0.92 -7.75
N ILE A 604 15.07 0.38 -8.03
CA ILE A 604 14.38 0.96 -9.21
C ILE A 604 14.88 0.33 -10.51
N ASP A 605 16.19 0.22 -10.68
CA ASP A 605 16.81 -0.37 -11.87
C ASP A 605 16.45 -1.88 -12.01
N ASN A 606 16.35 -2.61 -10.90
CA ASN A 606 15.87 -3.99 -10.91
C ASN A 606 14.40 -4.09 -11.30
N ASP A 607 13.54 -3.22 -10.79
CA ASP A 607 12.10 -3.23 -11.06
C ASP A 607 11.83 -2.93 -12.54
N VAL A 608 12.55 -1.95 -13.13
CA VAL A 608 12.48 -1.66 -14.58
C VAL A 608 12.90 -2.89 -15.40
N HIS A 609 13.95 -3.60 -14.97
CA HIS A 609 14.37 -4.80 -15.66
C HIS A 609 13.37 -5.95 -15.51
N GLN A 610 12.71 -6.07 -14.36
CA GLN A 610 11.64 -7.05 -14.15
C GLN A 610 10.46 -6.81 -15.08
N ASP A 611 10.05 -5.56 -15.29
CA ASP A 611 8.98 -5.22 -16.24
C ASP A 611 9.33 -5.63 -17.68
N LEU A 612 10.60 -5.47 -18.08
CA LEU A 612 11.08 -5.92 -19.39
C LEU A 612 11.05 -7.45 -19.52
N LEU A 613 11.43 -8.18 -18.46
CA LEU A 613 11.35 -9.64 -18.44
C LEU A 613 9.91 -10.12 -18.48
N LYS A 614 9.01 -9.44 -17.77
CA LYS A 614 7.58 -9.72 -17.79
C LYS A 614 7.00 -9.53 -19.18
N TRP A 615 7.31 -8.41 -19.85
CA TRP A 615 6.93 -8.21 -21.25
C TRP A 615 7.43 -9.34 -22.15
N ARG A 616 8.68 -9.79 -21.99
CA ARG A 616 9.21 -10.93 -22.78
C ARG A 616 8.37 -12.19 -22.58
N ASP A 617 8.07 -12.51 -21.33
CA ASP A 617 7.36 -13.74 -20.98
C ASP A 617 5.90 -13.67 -21.45
N ASP A 618 5.25 -12.51 -21.31
CA ASP A 618 3.90 -12.22 -21.82
C ASP A 618 3.85 -12.31 -23.35
N TYR A 619 4.86 -11.78 -24.06
CA TYR A 619 4.97 -11.88 -25.51
C TYR A 619 5.07 -13.34 -25.96
N ARG A 620 5.96 -14.12 -25.34
CA ARG A 620 6.10 -15.54 -25.68
C ARG A 620 4.80 -16.29 -25.45
N SER A 621 4.16 -16.07 -24.30
CA SER A 621 2.86 -16.65 -23.97
C SER A 621 1.78 -16.32 -25.02
N ALA A 622 1.70 -15.05 -25.44
CA ALA A 622 0.79 -14.60 -26.48
C ALA A 622 1.05 -15.28 -27.84
N GLN A 623 2.31 -15.57 -28.20
CA GLN A 623 2.65 -16.23 -29.46
C GLN A 623 2.28 -17.72 -29.51
N SER A 624 2.25 -18.41 -28.38
CA SER A 624 1.96 -19.85 -28.28
C SER A 624 0.53 -20.20 -27.90
N ASN A 625 -0.29 -19.21 -27.55
CA ASN A 625 -1.68 -19.41 -27.22
C ASN A 625 -2.50 -19.80 -28.49
N SER A 626 -3.36 -20.81 -28.35
CA SER A 626 -4.17 -21.36 -29.43
C SER A 626 -5.32 -20.46 -29.88
N ARG A 627 -5.69 -19.43 -29.08
CA ARG A 627 -6.69 -18.42 -29.48
C ARG A 627 -6.10 -17.49 -30.55
N GLY A 628 -6.61 -17.57 -31.78
CA GLY A 628 -6.07 -16.84 -32.94
C GLY A 628 -5.92 -15.31 -32.79
N SER A 629 -6.67 -14.64 -31.90
CA SER A 629 -6.51 -13.19 -31.65
C SER A 629 -5.42 -12.84 -30.64
N SER A 630 -5.05 -13.78 -29.75
CA SER A 630 -4.15 -13.49 -28.62
C SER A 630 -2.72 -13.18 -29.05
N LYS A 631 -2.32 -13.66 -30.24
CA LYS A 631 -1.06 -13.32 -30.88
C LYS A 631 -0.85 -11.82 -31.09
N PHE A 632 -1.93 -11.03 -31.14
CA PHE A 632 -1.92 -9.58 -31.30
C PHE A 632 -2.02 -8.82 -29.97
N ASP A 633 -2.13 -9.50 -28.83
CA ASP A 633 -2.33 -8.85 -27.54
C ASP A 633 -1.01 -8.26 -26.99
N VAL A 634 0.14 -8.83 -27.35
CA VAL A 634 1.45 -8.38 -26.86
C VAL A 634 2.45 -8.30 -28.03
N PRO A 635 3.10 -7.15 -28.26
CA PRO A 635 4.11 -7.01 -29.32
C PRO A 635 5.49 -7.49 -28.90
N GLU A 636 6.37 -7.65 -29.89
CA GLU A 636 7.76 -8.04 -29.67
C GLU A 636 8.52 -6.97 -28.87
N LEU A 637 9.56 -7.38 -28.16
CA LEU A 637 10.38 -6.47 -27.36
C LEU A 637 11.11 -5.46 -28.23
N THR A 638 11.14 -4.22 -27.77
CA THR A 638 11.92 -3.14 -28.40
C THR A 638 13.38 -3.14 -27.98
N VAL A 639 13.68 -3.71 -26.80
CA VAL A 639 15.02 -3.76 -26.22
C VAL A 639 15.35 -5.20 -25.85
N SER A 640 16.59 -5.62 -26.13
CA SER A 640 17.07 -6.93 -25.75
C SER A 640 17.26 -7.05 -24.22
N PRO A 641 16.61 -8.01 -23.55
CA PRO A 641 16.80 -8.24 -22.12
C PRO A 641 18.25 -8.58 -21.75
N PHE A 642 18.99 -9.23 -22.65
CA PHE A 642 20.39 -9.60 -22.42
C PHE A 642 21.29 -8.37 -22.29
N PHE A 643 21.23 -7.46 -23.28
CA PHE A 643 22.02 -6.22 -23.23
C PHE A 643 21.55 -5.27 -22.12
N SER A 644 20.24 -5.24 -21.84
CA SER A 644 19.71 -4.51 -20.69
C SER A 644 20.29 -5.04 -19.37
N ASN A 645 20.39 -6.36 -19.22
CA ASN A 645 20.98 -6.98 -18.01
C ASN A 645 22.49 -6.70 -17.90
N ILE A 646 23.22 -6.70 -19.02
CA ILE A 646 24.64 -6.31 -19.04
C ILE A 646 24.81 -4.86 -18.61
N SER A 647 24.04 -3.94 -19.19
CA SER A 647 24.06 -2.51 -18.83
C SER A 647 23.69 -2.29 -17.37
N LEU A 648 22.65 -2.98 -16.88
CA LEU A 648 22.26 -2.99 -15.47
C LEU A 648 23.41 -3.45 -14.58
N SER A 649 23.99 -4.62 -14.90
CA SER A 649 25.08 -5.20 -14.12
C SER A 649 26.31 -4.28 -14.08
N LEU A 650 26.65 -3.63 -15.20
CA LEU A 650 27.73 -2.64 -15.27
C LEU A 650 27.41 -1.39 -14.44
N ARG A 651 26.21 -0.83 -14.55
CA ARG A 651 25.80 0.33 -13.74
C ARG A 651 25.86 0.02 -12.25
N LYS A 652 25.31 -1.12 -11.82
CA LYS A 652 25.40 -1.59 -10.43
C LYS A 652 26.84 -1.81 -9.99
N TYR A 653 27.67 -2.40 -10.84
CA TYR A 653 29.09 -2.62 -10.58
C TYR A 653 29.85 -1.32 -10.26
N PHE A 654 29.64 -0.23 -11.03
CA PHE A 654 30.28 1.07 -10.76
C PHE A 654 29.57 1.89 -9.67
N ARG A 655 28.28 1.63 -9.43
CA ARG A 655 27.55 2.25 -8.32
C ARG A 655 28.00 1.67 -6.97
N GLY A 656 28.41 0.41 -6.97
CA GLY A 656 28.78 -0.42 -5.83
C GLY A 656 27.60 -1.32 -5.47
N ASP A 657 27.73 -2.59 -5.83
CA ASP A 657 26.74 -3.65 -5.62
C ASP A 657 27.10 -4.36 -4.32
N ASP A 658 26.17 -4.38 -3.37
CA ASP A 658 26.22 -5.05 -2.08
C ASP A 658 26.73 -6.50 -2.19
N ARG A 659 26.38 -7.20 -3.27
CA ARG A 659 26.78 -8.60 -3.51
C ARG A 659 28.24 -8.84 -3.86
N LYS A 660 28.99 -7.78 -4.18
CA LYS A 660 30.40 -7.84 -4.57
C LYS A 660 31.27 -6.97 -3.68
N ILE A 661 30.93 -6.82 -2.40
CA ILE A 661 31.77 -6.08 -1.45
C ILE A 661 32.40 -7.10 -0.49
N LEU A 662 33.57 -6.75 0.06
CA LEU A 662 34.19 -7.57 1.08
C LEU A 662 33.36 -7.48 2.38
N HIS A 663 32.77 -8.61 2.79
CA HIS A 663 31.91 -8.65 3.97
C HIS A 663 32.76 -8.64 5.24
N TRP A 664 32.31 -7.92 6.25
CA TRP A 664 32.97 -7.90 7.55
C TRP A 664 32.37 -8.99 8.43
N GLY A 665 33.20 -9.79 9.07
CA GLY A 665 32.77 -10.77 10.05
C GLY A 665 32.25 -10.10 11.32
N LEU A 666 31.54 -10.87 12.15
CA LEU A 666 30.84 -10.38 13.33
C LEU A 666 31.74 -9.60 14.29
N ASP A 667 32.99 -10.02 14.43
CA ASP A 667 33.98 -9.37 15.30
C ASP A 667 34.35 -7.95 14.82
N LEU A 668 34.10 -7.62 13.55
CA LEU A 668 34.42 -6.34 12.92
C LEU A 668 33.17 -5.52 12.59
N SER A 669 31.99 -6.13 12.51
CA SER A 669 30.71 -5.47 12.21
C SER A 669 29.78 -5.34 13.42
N GLY A 670 29.95 -6.16 14.46
CA GLY A 670 28.93 -6.42 15.48
C GLY A 670 27.79 -7.30 14.97
N GLY A 671 27.00 -7.89 15.89
CA GLY A 671 25.82 -8.72 15.59
C GLY A 671 25.69 -9.96 16.50
N LYS A 672 24.95 -10.98 16.04
CA LYS A 672 24.58 -12.17 16.80
C LYS A 672 25.06 -13.48 16.16
N THR A 673 25.56 -14.44 16.94
CA THR A 673 25.86 -15.82 16.53
C THR A 673 24.87 -16.78 17.19
N VAL A 674 24.32 -17.73 16.44
CA VAL A 674 23.38 -18.75 16.92
C VAL A 674 23.87 -20.13 16.50
N GLN A 675 24.02 -21.04 17.45
CA GLN A 675 24.35 -22.45 17.18
C GLN A 675 23.08 -23.30 17.29
N ILE A 676 22.82 -24.13 16.27
CA ILE A 676 21.61 -24.94 16.16
C ILE A 676 21.92 -26.41 15.82
N GLU A 677 21.03 -27.30 16.23
CA GLU A 677 20.98 -28.73 15.94
C GLU A 677 19.76 -29.01 15.03
N LEU A 678 19.93 -29.76 13.94
CA LEU A 678 18.81 -30.22 13.11
C LEU A 678 18.24 -31.53 13.64
N ARG A 679 16.91 -31.60 13.69
CA ARG A 679 16.16 -32.81 14.07
C ARG A 679 15.24 -33.28 12.97
N ASP A 680 15.17 -34.59 12.75
CA ASP A 680 14.24 -35.21 11.80
C ASP A 680 12.80 -35.22 12.33
N ASN A 681 11.86 -35.70 11.51
CA ASN A 681 10.45 -35.80 11.86
C ASN A 681 10.16 -36.72 13.06
N ASN A 682 11.13 -37.57 13.45
CA ASN A 682 11.06 -38.43 14.62
C ASN A 682 11.81 -37.84 15.82
N ASN A 683 12.16 -36.55 15.76
CA ASN A 683 12.92 -35.81 16.78
C ASN A 683 14.33 -36.37 17.05
N LYS A 684 14.89 -37.13 16.10
CA LYS A 684 16.27 -37.63 16.15
C LYS A 684 17.21 -36.63 15.50
N ILE A 685 18.45 -36.61 15.99
CA ILE A 685 19.50 -35.74 15.46
C ILE A 685 19.82 -36.18 14.04
N VAL A 686 19.82 -35.21 13.11
CA VAL A 686 20.21 -35.45 11.73
C VAL A 686 21.72 -35.60 11.68
N THR A 687 22.19 -36.78 11.29
CA THR A 687 23.63 -37.12 11.22
C THR A 687 24.12 -37.38 9.80
N ASN A 688 23.19 -37.54 8.85
CA ASN A 688 23.51 -37.76 7.44
C ASN A 688 23.93 -36.44 6.78
N GLU A 689 25.09 -36.44 6.11
CA GLU A 689 25.68 -35.25 5.49
C GLU A 689 24.78 -34.64 4.40
N ALA A 690 24.05 -35.47 3.63
CA ALA A 690 23.13 -34.99 2.60
C ALA A 690 21.94 -34.24 3.22
N ASP A 691 21.41 -34.76 4.32
CA ASP A 691 20.27 -34.21 5.05
C ASP A 691 20.66 -32.92 5.78
N ILE A 692 21.87 -32.87 6.37
CA ILE A 692 22.42 -31.65 6.97
C ILE A 692 22.58 -30.56 5.90
N LYS A 693 23.14 -30.89 4.73
CA LYS A 693 23.28 -29.94 3.60
C LYS A 693 21.93 -29.41 3.12
N GLN A 694 20.93 -30.28 3.04
CA GLN A 694 19.57 -29.87 2.71
C GLN A 694 18.99 -28.91 3.76
N GLY A 695 19.10 -29.23 5.05
CA GLY A 695 18.63 -28.36 6.12
C GLY A 695 19.36 -27.01 6.17
N ILE A 696 20.66 -26.98 5.87
CA ILE A 696 21.44 -25.74 5.71
C ILE A 696 20.86 -24.88 4.58
N ASN A 697 20.58 -25.48 3.41
CA ASN A 697 20.03 -24.75 2.27
C ASN A 697 18.63 -24.19 2.56
N GLU A 698 17.79 -24.97 3.26
CA GLU A 698 16.45 -24.53 3.68
C GLU A 698 16.52 -23.38 4.71
N LEU A 699 17.43 -23.48 5.70
CA LEU A 699 17.68 -22.41 6.67
C LEU A 699 18.24 -21.14 6.01
N TYR A 700 19.17 -21.28 5.07
CA TYR A 700 19.72 -20.17 4.31
C TYR A 700 18.64 -19.42 3.52
N ALA A 701 17.83 -20.15 2.75
CA ALA A 701 16.73 -19.58 1.98
C ALA A 701 15.71 -18.86 2.86
N ARG A 702 15.53 -19.33 4.10
CA ARG A 702 14.61 -18.75 5.07
C ARG A 702 15.14 -17.49 5.74
N VAL A 703 16.37 -17.54 6.24
CA VAL A 703 16.98 -16.41 6.96
C VAL A 703 17.08 -15.16 6.06
N ASN A 704 17.41 -15.35 4.79
CA ASN A 704 17.39 -14.27 3.79
C ASN A 704 16.02 -13.59 3.64
N LYS A 705 14.91 -14.28 3.95
CA LYS A 705 13.55 -13.71 3.86
C LYS A 705 13.11 -12.96 5.11
N MET A 706 13.81 -13.12 6.23
CA MET A 706 13.56 -12.34 7.45
C MET A 706 14.18 -10.93 7.38
N GLY A 707 14.69 -10.52 6.21
CA GLY A 707 15.29 -9.19 6.02
C GLY A 707 16.65 -9.05 6.70
N VAL A 708 17.22 -10.14 7.22
CA VAL A 708 18.56 -10.12 7.79
C VAL A 708 19.56 -10.27 6.66
N SER A 709 20.22 -9.17 6.33
CA SER A 709 21.32 -9.14 5.37
C SER A 709 22.47 -10.03 5.87
N GLU A 710 23.14 -10.73 4.94
CA GLU A 710 24.51 -11.23 5.14
C GLU A 710 24.71 -12.34 6.18
N VAL A 711 23.81 -13.35 6.22
CA VAL A 711 23.96 -14.47 7.17
C VAL A 711 24.99 -15.48 6.70
N THR A 712 26.00 -15.70 7.54
CA THR A 712 27.03 -16.72 7.31
C THR A 712 26.64 -18.02 8.00
N ILE A 713 26.66 -19.13 7.27
CA ILE A 713 26.35 -20.46 7.81
C ILE A 713 27.62 -21.31 7.81
N ARG A 714 27.97 -21.86 8.98
CA ARG A 714 29.07 -22.82 9.13
C ARG A 714 28.54 -24.13 9.68
N GLN A 715 29.00 -25.25 9.14
CA GLN A 715 28.75 -26.57 9.70
C GLN A 715 29.92 -26.95 10.62
N GLU A 716 29.62 -27.29 11.87
CA GLU A 716 30.58 -27.78 12.88
C GLU A 716 30.13 -29.16 13.35
N GLY A 717 30.55 -30.19 12.62
CA GLY A 717 30.08 -31.57 12.86
C GLY A 717 28.58 -31.71 12.59
N ASN A 718 27.82 -32.01 13.64
CA ASN A 718 26.35 -32.13 13.60
C ASN A 718 25.61 -30.82 13.92
N PHE A 719 26.35 -29.75 14.22
CA PHE A 719 25.80 -28.45 14.56
C PHE A 719 25.96 -27.47 13.40
N ILE A 720 25.05 -26.52 13.30
CA ILE A 720 25.10 -25.43 12.34
C ILE A 720 25.23 -24.13 13.13
N THR A 721 26.24 -23.34 12.80
CA THR A 721 26.48 -22.02 13.38
C THR A 721 26.05 -20.97 12.37
N LEU A 722 25.17 -20.06 12.79
CA LEU A 722 24.59 -18.97 12.00
C LEU A 722 25.09 -17.64 12.57
N ASP A 723 25.77 -16.83 11.76
CA ASP A 723 26.18 -15.47 12.15
C ASP A 723 25.31 -14.42 11.45
N PHE A 724 24.75 -13.51 12.24
CA PHE A 724 23.84 -12.44 11.84
C PHE A 724 24.49 -11.08 12.12
N PRO A 725 25.24 -10.49 11.17
CA PRO A 725 25.85 -9.18 11.35
C PRO A 725 24.78 -8.08 11.50
N GLY A 726 25.00 -7.14 12.42
CA GLY A 726 24.11 -5.98 12.64
C GLY A 726 22.71 -6.26 13.23
N SER A 727 22.31 -7.51 13.45
CA SER A 727 20.97 -7.86 13.99
C SER A 727 20.98 -7.97 15.53
N GLN A 728 20.68 -6.86 16.22
CA GLN A 728 20.60 -6.85 17.69
C GLN A 728 19.19 -7.09 18.25
N GLY A 729 18.14 -6.73 17.48
CA GLY A 729 16.76 -6.70 17.96
C GLY A 729 15.94 -7.98 17.81
N ILE A 730 16.42 -8.99 17.07
CA ILE A 730 15.65 -10.21 16.76
C ILE A 730 16.11 -11.37 17.66
N SER A 731 15.17 -12.12 18.25
CA SER A 731 15.50 -13.27 19.09
C SER A 731 16.01 -14.46 18.25
N ALA A 732 16.94 -15.27 18.78
CA ALA A 732 17.45 -16.44 18.06
C ALA A 732 16.34 -17.45 17.72
N SER A 733 15.32 -17.58 18.57
CA SER A 733 14.13 -18.41 18.32
C SER A 733 13.33 -17.93 17.13
N GLU A 734 13.12 -16.62 16.95
CA GLU A 734 12.44 -16.08 15.76
C GLU A 734 13.24 -16.34 14.48
N LEU A 735 14.57 -16.24 14.55
CA LEU A 735 15.47 -16.52 13.43
C LEU A 735 15.47 -18.01 13.02
N VAL A 736 14.96 -18.91 13.86
CA VAL A 736 15.09 -20.37 13.70
C VAL A 736 13.74 -21.13 13.77
N LYS A 737 12.63 -20.54 14.22
CA LYS A 737 11.25 -21.14 14.30
C LYS A 737 10.67 -21.63 12.97
N ALA A 738 10.36 -22.92 12.80
CA ALA A 738 9.88 -23.47 11.52
C ALA A 738 8.82 -22.59 10.81
N SER A 739 9.06 -22.30 9.53
CA SER A 739 8.15 -21.50 8.71
C SER A 739 6.89 -22.33 8.46
N SER A 740 5.72 -21.83 8.83
CA SER A 740 4.47 -22.55 8.63
C SER A 740 3.84 -22.14 7.30
N MET A 741 3.66 -23.11 6.42
CA MET A 741 3.00 -22.92 5.13
C MET A 741 1.73 -23.74 5.04
N TYR A 742 0.62 -23.08 4.72
CA TYR A 742 -0.69 -23.72 4.60
C TYR A 742 -1.45 -23.21 3.38
N PHE A 743 -2.16 -24.12 2.72
CA PHE A 743 -3.08 -23.83 1.63
C PHE A 743 -4.48 -23.75 2.20
N HIS A 744 -5.08 -22.57 2.17
CA HIS A 744 -6.43 -22.33 2.65
C HIS A 744 -7.36 -22.01 1.48
N ILE A 745 -8.61 -22.47 1.53
CA ILE A 745 -9.63 -21.98 0.60
C ILE A 745 -10.09 -20.59 1.08
N VAL A 746 -10.11 -19.63 0.16
CA VAL A 746 -10.69 -18.30 0.39
C VAL A 746 -12.20 -18.46 0.49
N ASN A 747 -12.80 -17.91 1.54
CA ASN A 747 -14.24 -18.02 1.74
C ASN A 747 -14.96 -16.96 0.88
N GLU A 748 -15.20 -17.26 -0.41
CA GLU A 748 -15.76 -16.29 -1.38
C GLU A 748 -17.18 -15.81 -1.03
N LYS A 749 -17.87 -16.47 -0.09
CA LYS A 749 -19.12 -15.94 0.47
C LYS A 749 -18.91 -14.61 1.19
N PHE A 750 -17.74 -14.41 1.81
CA PHE A 750 -17.36 -13.22 2.58
C PHE A 750 -16.20 -12.47 1.94
N THR A 751 -16.20 -12.34 0.61
CA THR A 751 -15.27 -11.47 -0.13
C THR A 751 -16.01 -10.29 -0.77
N PRO A 752 -15.31 -9.17 -1.05
CA PRO A 752 -15.92 -7.99 -1.66
C PRO A 752 -16.58 -8.23 -3.03
N SER A 753 -16.31 -9.37 -3.67
CA SER A 753 -16.97 -9.79 -4.91
C SER A 753 -18.43 -10.20 -4.74
N ASN A 754 -18.89 -10.47 -3.51
CA ASN A 754 -20.28 -10.80 -3.23
C ASN A 754 -21.15 -9.53 -3.26
N ARG A 755 -21.96 -9.36 -4.31
CA ARG A 755 -22.81 -8.16 -4.52
C ARG A 755 -23.81 -7.87 -3.39
N LEU A 756 -24.20 -8.87 -2.60
CA LEU A 756 -25.19 -8.70 -1.52
C LEU A 756 -24.57 -8.22 -0.21
N LEU A 757 -23.31 -8.53 0.05
CA LEU A 757 -22.64 -8.27 1.32
C LEU A 757 -21.37 -7.40 1.16
N SER A 758 -21.03 -6.97 -0.06
CA SER A 758 -19.77 -6.30 -0.39
C SER A 758 -19.49 -5.10 0.50
N GLU A 759 -20.51 -4.27 0.77
CA GLU A 759 -20.38 -3.08 1.61
C GLU A 759 -20.07 -3.45 3.07
N SER A 760 -20.84 -4.38 3.66
CA SER A 760 -20.62 -4.84 5.02
C SER A 760 -19.29 -5.57 5.20
N ILE A 761 -18.85 -6.33 4.19
CA ILE A 761 -17.55 -7.03 4.18
C ILE A 761 -16.40 -6.02 4.13
N ASN A 762 -16.45 -5.07 3.19
CA ASN A 762 -15.43 -4.03 3.06
C ASN A 762 -15.31 -3.21 4.35
N ARG A 763 -16.45 -2.80 4.91
CA ARG A 763 -16.48 -2.05 6.17
C ARG A 763 -15.90 -2.86 7.32
N PHE A 764 -16.30 -4.12 7.48
CA PHE A 764 -15.76 -5.01 8.52
C PHE A 764 -14.23 -5.18 8.41
N LEU A 765 -13.71 -5.54 7.23
CA LEU A 765 -12.27 -5.75 7.06
C LEU A 765 -11.47 -4.46 7.21
N GLN A 766 -12.05 -3.33 6.79
CA GLN A 766 -11.45 -2.02 7.01
C GLN A 766 -11.41 -1.66 8.50
N ASP A 767 -12.47 -1.92 9.25
CA ASP A 767 -12.53 -1.68 10.69
C ASP A 767 -11.48 -2.54 11.44
N VAL A 768 -11.37 -3.84 11.11
CA VAL A 768 -10.30 -4.72 11.64
C VAL A 768 -8.92 -4.14 11.35
N TRP A 769 -8.66 -3.77 10.09
CA TRP A 769 -7.35 -3.28 9.68
C TRP A 769 -6.98 -1.96 10.35
N ASN A 770 -7.94 -1.04 10.45
CA ASN A 770 -7.75 0.22 11.14
C ASN A 770 -7.41 0.02 12.61
N GLU A 771 -8.13 -0.84 13.32
CA GLU A 771 -7.86 -1.16 14.73
C GLU A 771 -6.47 -1.80 14.90
N ALA A 772 -6.08 -2.70 13.98
CA ALA A 772 -4.75 -3.32 13.97
C ALA A 772 -3.62 -2.29 13.76
N ILE A 773 -3.83 -1.31 12.88
CA ILE A 773 -2.88 -0.23 12.67
C ILE A 773 -2.72 0.61 13.94
N VAL A 774 -3.83 1.05 14.53
CA VAL A 774 -3.84 1.97 15.68
C VAL A 774 -3.23 1.33 16.93
N THR A 775 -3.54 0.07 17.17
CA THR A 775 -2.98 -0.70 18.29
C THR A 775 -1.56 -1.17 18.03
N ASN A 776 -1.01 -0.92 16.84
CA ASN A 776 0.26 -1.47 16.34
C ASN A 776 0.33 -3.01 16.42
N LYS A 777 -0.82 -3.65 16.23
CA LYS A 777 -1.01 -5.09 16.29
C LYS A 777 -1.26 -5.65 14.90
N LYS A 778 -0.24 -5.54 14.04
CA LYS A 778 -0.31 -5.92 12.61
C LYS A 778 0.01 -7.40 12.37
N SER A 779 0.21 -8.20 13.43
CA SER A 779 0.48 -9.63 13.29
C SER A 779 -0.79 -10.39 12.87
N ALA A 780 -0.63 -11.53 12.19
CA ALA A 780 -1.79 -12.34 11.79
C ALA A 780 -2.62 -12.82 13.00
N GLU A 781 -1.96 -13.14 14.11
CA GLU A 781 -2.61 -13.58 15.35
C GLU A 781 -3.45 -12.44 15.93
N ASP A 782 -2.87 -11.24 16.03
CA ASP A 782 -3.57 -10.08 16.56
C ASP A 782 -4.76 -9.66 15.69
N ILE A 783 -4.62 -9.69 14.37
CA ILE A 783 -5.69 -9.34 13.45
C ILE A 783 -6.86 -10.31 13.58
N ASN A 784 -6.59 -11.60 13.75
CA ASN A 784 -7.62 -12.59 14.04
C ASN A 784 -8.30 -12.34 15.38
N LEU A 785 -7.54 -11.91 16.39
CA LEU A 785 -8.09 -11.53 17.69
C LEU A 785 -9.01 -10.32 17.60
N ILE A 786 -8.60 -9.28 16.87
CA ILE A 786 -9.40 -8.08 16.62
C ILE A 786 -10.69 -8.45 15.89
N ALA A 787 -10.59 -9.25 14.83
CA ALA A 787 -11.73 -9.70 14.05
C ALA A 787 -12.71 -10.55 14.87
N TRP A 788 -12.19 -11.44 15.72
CA TRP A 788 -12.99 -12.21 16.66
C TRP A 788 -13.80 -11.28 17.57
N LYS A 789 -13.12 -10.31 18.19
CA LYS A 789 -13.73 -9.33 19.10
C LYS A 789 -14.82 -8.49 18.43
N GLN A 790 -14.66 -8.16 17.16
CA GLN A 790 -15.68 -7.41 16.42
C GLN A 790 -16.97 -8.23 16.16
N ILE A 791 -16.88 -9.56 16.05
CA ILE A 791 -18.04 -10.43 15.81
C ILE A 791 -18.65 -10.96 17.12
N TYR A 792 -17.83 -11.41 18.06
CA TYR A 792 -18.27 -12.11 19.26
C TYR A 792 -18.16 -11.27 20.54
N GLY A 793 -17.51 -10.11 20.49
CA GLY A 793 -17.19 -9.33 21.68
C GLY A 793 -16.16 -10.04 22.54
N ASP A 794 -16.36 -10.00 23.86
CA ASP A 794 -15.43 -10.59 24.83
C ASP A 794 -15.80 -12.04 25.18
N SER A 795 -16.80 -12.60 24.50
CA SER A 795 -17.19 -13.99 24.66
C SER A 795 -16.12 -14.91 24.07
N LEU A 796 -15.71 -15.91 24.85
CA LEU A 796 -14.89 -17.02 24.38
C LEU A 796 -15.75 -18.12 23.73
N ASP A 797 -17.08 -18.01 23.83
CA ASP A 797 -18.02 -18.95 23.24
C ASP A 797 -18.45 -18.47 21.83
N PRO A 798 -18.10 -19.20 20.75
CA PRO A 798 -18.47 -18.87 19.38
C PRO A 798 -19.97 -18.97 19.08
N GLU A 799 -20.80 -19.49 20.00
CA GLU A 799 -22.26 -19.51 19.84
C GLU A 799 -22.95 -18.26 20.41
N ILE A 800 -22.27 -17.51 21.29
CA ILE A 800 -22.78 -16.29 21.91
C ILE A 800 -22.12 -15.08 21.25
N ALA A 801 -22.73 -14.59 20.17
CA ALA A 801 -22.23 -13.40 19.47
C ALA A 801 -22.74 -12.10 20.11
N GLN A 802 -21.81 -11.21 20.48
CA GLN A 802 -22.06 -9.82 20.80
C GLN A 802 -21.28 -8.89 19.84
N PRO A 803 -21.74 -8.71 18.59
CA PRO A 803 -21.01 -7.94 17.59
C PRO A 803 -20.88 -6.47 18.02
N ARG A 804 -19.70 -5.88 17.84
CA ARG A 804 -19.42 -4.48 18.20
C ARG A 804 -19.94 -3.47 17.19
N GLY A 805 -20.23 -3.91 15.97
CA GLY A 805 -20.69 -3.06 14.88
C GLY A 805 -21.74 -3.74 14.01
N GLU A 806 -22.45 -2.93 13.23
CA GLU A 806 -23.52 -3.38 12.33
C GLU A 806 -22.99 -4.31 11.24
N SER A 807 -21.80 -4.04 10.71
CA SER A 807 -21.09 -4.87 9.74
C SER A 807 -20.84 -6.29 10.28
N GLY A 808 -20.22 -6.41 11.47
CA GLY A 808 -19.99 -7.70 12.14
C GLY A 808 -21.28 -8.45 12.45
N ARG A 809 -22.35 -7.74 12.85
CA ARG A 809 -23.68 -8.31 13.08
C ARG A 809 -24.28 -8.90 11.80
N ILE A 810 -24.26 -8.16 10.70
CA ILE A 810 -24.75 -8.60 9.39
C ILE A 810 -23.98 -9.83 8.92
N LEU A 811 -22.65 -9.83 9.04
CA LEU A 811 -21.82 -10.97 8.62
C LEU A 811 -22.12 -12.22 9.46
N HIS A 812 -22.24 -12.07 10.78
CA HIS A 812 -22.60 -13.18 11.68
C HIS A 812 -23.98 -13.76 11.36
N GLN A 813 -24.98 -12.90 11.09
CA GLN A 813 -26.33 -13.32 10.68
C GLN A 813 -26.33 -14.04 9.33
N ASN A 814 -25.43 -13.65 8.43
CA ASN A 814 -25.23 -14.32 7.14
C ASN A 814 -24.32 -15.56 7.24
N GLY A 815 -23.97 -15.99 8.45
CA GLY A 815 -23.29 -17.26 8.73
C GLY A 815 -21.77 -17.19 8.79
N LEU A 816 -21.17 -16.01 8.93
CA LEU A 816 -19.73 -15.92 9.22
C LEU A 816 -19.50 -16.38 10.65
N ARG A 817 -18.59 -17.32 10.83
CA ARG A 817 -18.07 -17.74 12.14
C ARG A 817 -16.55 -17.72 12.08
N LEU A 818 -15.91 -16.96 12.94
CA LEU A 818 -14.44 -17.00 13.07
C LEU A 818 -14.03 -18.10 14.05
N ALA A 819 -12.81 -18.63 13.89
CA ALA A 819 -12.19 -19.57 14.81
C ALA A 819 -11.59 -18.85 16.02
N ASN A 820 -11.55 -19.53 17.17
CA ASN A 820 -11.04 -18.93 18.40
C ASN A 820 -9.54 -18.66 18.27
N PRO A 821 -9.08 -17.41 18.36
CA PRO A 821 -7.67 -17.06 18.23
C PRO A 821 -6.78 -17.65 19.34
N LEU A 822 -7.35 -18.03 20.48
CA LEU A 822 -6.64 -18.66 21.61
C LEU A 822 -6.49 -20.18 21.48
N ASP A 823 -7.17 -20.80 20.51
CA ASP A 823 -7.02 -22.20 20.17
C ASP A 823 -6.51 -22.33 18.72
N PRO A 824 -5.21 -22.06 18.48
CA PRO A 824 -4.65 -21.98 17.14
C PRO A 824 -4.35 -23.36 16.53
N MET A 825 -5.10 -24.41 16.88
CA MET A 825 -4.90 -25.72 16.27
C MET A 825 -5.25 -25.65 14.78
N ALA A 826 -4.20 -25.64 13.96
CA ALA A 826 -4.30 -25.83 12.52
C ALA A 826 -4.75 -27.27 12.28
N SER A 827 -6.01 -27.44 11.88
CA SER A 827 -6.59 -28.74 11.52
C SER A 827 -6.66 -28.89 9.99
N ASN A 828 -6.35 -30.10 9.51
CA ASN A 828 -6.60 -30.52 8.13
C ASN A 828 -8.01 -31.11 7.94
N GLU A 829 -8.79 -31.27 9.02
CA GLU A 829 -10.15 -31.82 8.95
C GLU A 829 -11.03 -30.91 8.11
N PHE A 830 -11.68 -31.50 7.10
CA PHE A 830 -12.58 -30.78 6.22
C PHE A 830 -13.77 -30.22 7.01
N SER A 831 -13.89 -28.90 7.08
CA SER A 831 -14.95 -28.21 7.81
C SER A 831 -15.17 -26.82 7.22
N GLN A 832 -16.42 -26.48 6.94
CA GLN A 832 -16.79 -25.15 6.48
C GLN A 832 -17.21 -24.25 7.65
N LYS A 833 -17.12 -24.75 8.89
CA LYS A 833 -17.73 -24.13 10.06
C LYS A 833 -17.05 -22.82 10.44
N TYR A 834 -15.73 -22.78 10.44
CA TYR A 834 -14.96 -21.64 10.94
C TYR A 834 -14.03 -21.03 9.88
N SER A 835 -13.93 -19.72 9.90
CA SER A 835 -13.02 -18.91 9.08
C SER A 835 -11.99 -18.18 9.94
N LYS A 836 -10.96 -17.64 9.30
CA LYS A 836 -9.95 -16.76 9.89
C LYS A 836 -9.60 -15.66 8.89
N ILE A 837 -8.95 -14.62 9.37
CA ILE A 837 -8.42 -13.55 8.53
C ILE A 837 -6.96 -13.82 8.20
N ALA A 838 -6.60 -13.62 6.94
CA ALA A 838 -5.25 -13.73 6.42
C ALA A 838 -4.80 -12.41 5.78
N ILE A 839 -3.50 -12.11 5.86
CA ILE A 839 -2.94 -10.81 5.44
C ILE A 839 -2.20 -11.00 4.11
N MET A 840 -2.50 -10.21 3.09
CA MET A 840 -1.78 -10.18 1.82
C MET A 840 -0.37 -9.62 2.01
N ARG A 841 0.59 -10.22 1.31
CA ARG A 841 1.96 -9.71 1.27
C ARG A 841 1.99 -8.36 0.53
N GLY A 842 2.84 -7.46 1.02
CA GLY A 842 3.12 -6.17 0.38
C GLY A 842 2.86 -4.99 1.30
N SER A 843 3.43 -3.84 0.95
CA SER A 843 3.34 -2.58 1.72
C SER A 843 2.37 -1.57 1.13
N ASP A 844 1.82 -1.83 -0.07
CA ASP A 844 0.97 -0.88 -0.78
C ASP A 844 -0.22 -1.53 -1.51
N TYR A 845 -1.13 -0.67 -1.95
CA TYR A 845 -2.36 -1.06 -2.66
C TYR A 845 -2.11 -1.79 -3.98
N THR A 846 -0.97 -1.55 -4.64
CA THR A 846 -0.65 -2.21 -5.91
C THR A 846 -0.35 -3.69 -5.69
N GLN A 847 0.33 -3.98 -4.58
CA GLN A 847 0.64 -5.34 -4.13
C GLN A 847 -0.60 -6.03 -3.56
N TRP A 848 -1.58 -5.28 -3.05
CA TRP A 848 -2.86 -5.80 -2.55
C TRP A 848 -3.97 -5.93 -3.61
N GLN A 849 -3.60 -5.92 -4.90
CA GLN A 849 -4.53 -6.07 -6.02
C GLN A 849 -5.60 -4.96 -6.07
N GLY A 850 -5.24 -3.73 -5.66
CA GLY A 850 -6.13 -2.56 -5.67
C GLY A 850 -7.07 -2.45 -4.47
N GLN A 851 -6.93 -3.31 -3.46
CA GLN A 851 -7.68 -3.20 -2.21
C GLN A 851 -7.07 -2.11 -1.30
N THR A 852 -7.91 -1.45 -0.50
CA THR A 852 -7.52 -0.43 0.48
C THR A 852 -6.97 -1.03 1.78
N HIS A 853 -7.14 -2.33 1.98
CA HIS A 853 -6.59 -3.12 3.09
C HIS A 853 -6.01 -4.44 2.55
N PRO A 854 -5.04 -5.06 3.24
CA PRO A 854 -4.45 -6.32 2.83
C PRO A 854 -5.23 -7.56 3.30
N LEU A 855 -6.42 -7.44 3.86
CA LEU A 855 -7.09 -8.56 4.54
C LEU A 855 -7.98 -9.42 3.62
N LEU A 856 -7.91 -10.74 3.78
CA LEU A 856 -8.79 -11.72 3.14
C LEU A 856 -9.35 -12.72 4.16
N ILE A 857 -10.61 -13.11 4.01
CA ILE A 857 -11.25 -14.14 4.84
C ILE A 857 -11.02 -15.51 4.20
N VAL A 858 -10.40 -16.42 4.94
CA VAL A 858 -10.11 -17.79 4.52
C VAL A 858 -10.73 -18.78 5.51
N PHE A 859 -10.95 -20.03 5.11
CA PHE A 859 -11.33 -21.05 6.09
C PHE A 859 -10.19 -21.31 7.09
N ASN A 860 -10.54 -21.58 8.35
CA ASN A 860 -9.54 -21.71 9.43
C ASN A 860 -8.62 -22.91 9.24
N ASN A 861 -9.22 -24.04 8.89
CA ASN A 861 -8.56 -25.26 8.47
C ASN A 861 -7.92 -25.12 7.09
N TYR A 862 -6.94 -25.98 6.84
CA TYR A 862 -6.15 -25.98 5.61
C TYR A 862 -6.45 -27.21 4.77
N ALA A 863 -6.35 -27.05 3.45
CA ALA A 863 -6.46 -28.13 2.48
C ALA A 863 -5.15 -28.90 2.32
N LEU A 864 -4.01 -28.22 2.52
CA LEU A 864 -2.69 -28.80 2.38
C LEU A 864 -1.68 -28.01 3.22
N GLU A 865 -0.66 -28.70 3.72
CA GLU A 865 0.48 -28.12 4.44
C GLU A 865 1.73 -28.17 3.56
N GLY A 866 2.62 -27.18 3.68
CA GLY A 866 3.87 -27.11 2.94
C GLY A 866 4.77 -28.34 3.13
N SER A 867 4.81 -28.93 4.33
CA SER A 867 5.57 -30.15 4.63
C SER A 867 5.07 -31.38 3.82
N ASN A 868 3.84 -31.34 3.31
CA ASN A 868 3.22 -32.40 2.52
C ASN A 868 3.47 -32.26 1.01
N LEU A 869 4.21 -31.23 0.59
CA LEU A 869 4.63 -31.05 -0.79
C LEU A 869 5.83 -31.95 -1.13
N GLU A 870 5.88 -32.43 -2.37
CA GLU A 870 7.03 -33.10 -2.96
C GLU A 870 7.24 -32.61 -4.39
N ASN A 871 8.46 -32.72 -4.93
CA ASN A 871 8.75 -32.33 -6.32
C ASN A 871 8.28 -30.91 -6.67
N VAL A 872 8.50 -29.93 -5.80
CA VAL A 872 8.20 -28.52 -6.11
C VAL A 872 9.23 -28.02 -7.13
N HIS A 873 8.77 -27.64 -8.31
CA HIS A 873 9.64 -27.06 -9.34
C HIS A 873 8.89 -26.05 -10.20
N SER A 874 9.57 -24.98 -10.59
CA SER A 874 9.10 -24.07 -11.63
C SER A 874 9.33 -24.69 -13.01
N SER A 875 8.38 -24.44 -13.92
CA SER A 875 8.43 -24.88 -15.31
C SER A 875 7.82 -23.81 -16.21
N TYR A 876 8.00 -23.95 -17.52
CA TYR A 876 7.44 -23.05 -18.51
C TYR A 876 6.57 -23.82 -19.49
N ASP A 877 5.32 -23.39 -19.65
CA ASP A 877 4.39 -23.90 -20.67
C ASP A 877 4.17 -22.78 -21.69
N PRO A 878 4.41 -23.00 -22.99
CA PRO A 878 4.14 -21.99 -24.01
C PRO A 878 2.71 -21.43 -23.94
N SER A 879 1.70 -22.26 -23.71
CA SER A 879 0.29 -21.83 -23.70
C SER A 879 -0.15 -21.12 -22.41
N LYS A 880 0.55 -21.34 -21.28
CA LYS A 880 0.15 -20.85 -19.95
C LYS A 880 1.18 -19.95 -19.27
N GLY A 881 2.37 -19.79 -19.86
CA GLY A 881 3.48 -19.02 -19.30
C GLY A 881 4.28 -19.79 -18.24
N ASN A 882 5.01 -19.04 -17.40
CA ASN A 882 5.71 -19.62 -16.26
C ASN A 882 4.70 -20.15 -15.25
N PHE A 883 4.91 -21.37 -14.78
CA PHE A 883 4.06 -21.98 -13.78
C PHE A 883 4.90 -22.75 -12.77
N LEU A 884 4.28 -23.00 -11.63
CA LEU A 884 4.88 -23.82 -10.60
C LEU A 884 4.09 -25.11 -10.47
N SER A 885 4.78 -26.24 -10.52
CA SER A 885 4.19 -27.55 -10.28
C SER A 885 4.72 -28.15 -8.99
N PHE A 886 3.86 -28.87 -8.29
CA PHE A 886 4.22 -29.64 -7.12
C PHE A 886 3.39 -30.92 -7.04
N GLY A 887 4.00 -31.97 -6.52
CA GLY A 887 3.33 -33.19 -6.09
C GLY A 887 2.88 -33.09 -4.63
N VAL A 888 1.97 -33.97 -4.27
CA VAL A 888 1.48 -34.13 -2.90
C VAL A 888 1.86 -35.52 -2.41
N LYS A 889 2.46 -35.61 -1.22
CA LYS A 889 2.86 -36.89 -0.63
C LYS A 889 1.64 -37.81 -0.44
N SER A 890 1.78 -39.09 -0.79
CA SER A 890 0.71 -40.10 -0.61
C SER A 890 0.48 -40.51 0.85
N SER A 891 1.45 -40.23 1.72
CA SER A 891 1.34 -40.43 3.16
C SER A 891 2.25 -39.47 3.90
N SER A 892 1.74 -38.89 4.99
CA SER A 892 2.51 -38.04 5.90
C SER A 892 2.15 -38.37 7.35
N THR A 893 2.91 -37.84 8.29
CA THR A 893 2.60 -37.89 9.73
C THR A 893 2.25 -36.48 10.17
N ASP A 894 1.05 -36.30 10.72
CA ASP A 894 0.64 -35.03 11.32
C ASP A 894 1.41 -34.77 12.63
N HIS A 895 1.33 -33.56 13.17
CA HIS A 895 1.97 -33.07 14.39
C HIS A 895 1.72 -33.95 15.62
N ASN A 896 0.61 -34.70 15.62
CA ASN A 896 0.24 -35.65 16.68
C ASN A 896 0.77 -37.08 16.46
N GLY A 897 1.58 -37.31 15.42
CA GLY A 897 2.15 -38.62 15.07
C GLY A 897 1.19 -39.55 14.31
N SER A 898 -0.01 -39.09 13.99
CA SER A 898 -1.01 -39.85 13.22
C SER A 898 -0.66 -39.88 11.73
N LYS A 899 -0.83 -41.05 11.09
CA LYS A 899 -0.64 -41.18 9.64
C LYS A 899 -1.82 -40.56 8.89
N ILE A 900 -1.55 -39.55 8.07
CA ILE A 900 -2.53 -38.85 7.23
C ILE A 900 -2.27 -39.12 5.74
N ASN A 901 -3.30 -38.90 4.91
CA ASN A 901 -3.19 -38.94 3.46
C ASN A 901 -3.51 -37.56 2.87
N PRO A 902 -2.49 -36.71 2.70
CA PRO A 902 -2.67 -35.33 2.23
C PRO A 902 -3.37 -35.22 0.86
N ARG A 903 -3.27 -36.24 0.00
CA ARG A 903 -3.95 -36.26 -1.30
C ARG A 903 -5.46 -36.33 -1.16
N ASN A 904 -5.94 -37.09 -0.18
CA ASN A 904 -7.37 -37.21 0.09
C ASN A 904 -7.91 -35.91 0.71
N ASP A 905 -7.15 -35.31 1.63
CA ASP A 905 -7.51 -34.05 2.27
C ASP A 905 -7.63 -32.93 1.24
N LEU A 906 -6.62 -32.79 0.36
CA LEU A 906 -6.63 -31.80 -0.72
C LEU A 906 -7.79 -32.03 -1.71
N ALA A 907 -8.09 -33.29 -2.04
CA ALA A 907 -9.19 -33.63 -2.94
C ALA A 907 -10.55 -33.32 -2.32
N ALA A 908 -10.73 -33.55 -1.01
CA ALA A 908 -11.97 -33.23 -0.29
C ALA A 908 -12.32 -31.74 -0.39
N TRP A 909 -11.32 -30.87 -0.25
CA TRP A 909 -11.48 -29.43 -0.44
C TRP A 909 -11.72 -29.04 -1.90
N THR A 910 -10.81 -29.42 -2.79
CA THR A 910 -10.80 -28.89 -4.16
C THR A 910 -11.98 -29.41 -4.99
N SER A 911 -12.52 -30.58 -4.69
CA SER A 911 -13.70 -31.13 -5.38
C SER A 911 -14.99 -30.35 -5.15
N LEU A 912 -15.08 -29.50 -4.12
CA LEU A 912 -16.28 -28.68 -3.86
C LEU A 912 -16.17 -27.26 -4.42
N TYR A 913 -14.94 -26.78 -4.60
CA TYR A 913 -14.63 -25.38 -4.87
C TYR A 913 -13.98 -25.15 -6.25
N ALA A 914 -13.69 -26.21 -6.97
CA ALA A 914 -13.24 -26.15 -8.35
C ALA A 914 -14.35 -25.64 -9.28
N LYS A 915 -13.95 -24.92 -10.33
CA LYS A 915 -14.85 -24.27 -11.29
C LYS A 915 -15.92 -25.20 -11.87
N ASP A 916 -15.55 -26.43 -12.23
CA ASP A 916 -16.44 -27.44 -12.79
C ASP A 916 -17.56 -27.89 -11.84
N LYS A 917 -17.38 -27.68 -10.54
CA LYS A 917 -18.34 -28.03 -9.48
C LYS A 917 -19.08 -26.82 -8.92
N VAL A 918 -18.48 -25.64 -9.02
CA VAL A 918 -19.10 -24.38 -8.64
C VAL A 918 -20.18 -23.98 -9.63
N ILE A 919 -19.96 -24.13 -10.94
CA ILE A 919 -20.95 -23.81 -11.98
C ILE A 919 -22.19 -24.69 -11.82
N GLY A 920 -23.38 -24.09 -11.72
CA GLY A 920 -24.65 -24.77 -11.48
C GLY A 920 -24.96 -25.11 -10.01
N SER A 921 -24.08 -24.71 -9.08
CA SER A 921 -24.28 -24.86 -7.63
C SER A 921 -24.64 -23.52 -6.97
N GLN A 922 -25.07 -23.55 -5.70
CA GLN A 922 -25.29 -22.32 -4.91
C GLN A 922 -24.01 -21.45 -4.81
N ASN A 923 -22.83 -22.07 -4.88
CA ASN A 923 -21.53 -21.39 -4.78
C ASN A 923 -21.19 -20.52 -6.01
N GLU A 924 -21.91 -20.68 -7.12
CA GLU A 924 -21.76 -19.88 -8.33
C GLU A 924 -22.06 -18.39 -8.06
N SER A 925 -23.07 -18.14 -7.24
CA SER A 925 -23.56 -16.79 -6.90
C SER A 925 -22.50 -15.93 -6.18
N TYR A 926 -21.57 -16.56 -5.46
CA TYR A 926 -20.53 -15.87 -4.68
C TYR A 926 -19.27 -15.56 -5.49
N SER A 927 -18.96 -16.38 -6.49
CA SER A 927 -17.71 -16.33 -7.26
C SER A 927 -17.90 -15.75 -8.68
N GLY A 928 -19.14 -15.59 -9.12
CA GLY A 928 -19.50 -15.10 -10.45
C GLY A 928 -19.16 -16.09 -11.56
N GLY A 929 -19.37 -17.40 -11.32
CA GLY A 929 -19.09 -18.45 -12.31
C GLY A 929 -17.63 -18.86 -12.44
N ARG A 930 -16.77 -18.49 -11.49
CA ARG A 930 -15.36 -18.91 -11.41
C ARG A 930 -15.18 -19.91 -10.27
N GLY A 931 -14.11 -20.70 -10.28
CA GLY A 931 -13.72 -21.46 -9.08
C GLY A 931 -13.39 -20.52 -7.92
N TRP A 932 -13.41 -21.04 -6.69
CA TRP A 932 -12.98 -20.26 -5.54
C TRP A 932 -11.45 -20.18 -5.49
N ARG A 933 -10.93 -19.14 -4.84
CA ARG A 933 -9.48 -18.97 -4.69
C ARG A 933 -8.91 -19.88 -3.60
N MET A 934 -7.69 -20.36 -3.81
CA MET A 934 -6.89 -21.06 -2.81
C MET A 934 -5.71 -20.18 -2.42
N ALA A 935 -5.73 -19.64 -1.21
CA ALA A 935 -4.66 -18.82 -0.64
C ALA A 935 -3.51 -19.68 -0.13
N VAL A 936 -2.30 -19.38 -0.58
CA VAL A 936 -1.05 -19.94 -0.05
C VAL A 936 -0.55 -18.98 1.03
N ILE A 937 -0.61 -19.40 2.29
CA ILE A 937 -0.21 -18.60 3.45
C ILE A 937 1.14 -19.11 3.95
N LEU A 938 2.12 -18.21 4.03
CA LEU A 938 3.45 -18.45 4.57
C LEU A 938 3.69 -17.51 5.77
N ASN A 939 3.89 -18.06 6.96
CA ASN A 939 4.11 -17.30 8.20
C ASN A 939 3.03 -16.24 8.45
N GLY A 940 1.77 -16.56 8.17
CA GLY A 940 0.63 -15.67 8.35
C GLY A 940 0.38 -14.67 7.21
N SER A 941 1.26 -14.59 6.19
CA SER A 941 1.07 -13.75 5.01
C SER A 941 0.72 -14.56 3.75
N ILE A 942 -0.26 -14.11 2.99
CA ILE A 942 -0.67 -14.68 1.72
C ILE A 942 0.37 -14.33 0.66
N VAL A 943 1.03 -15.35 0.14
CA VAL A 943 2.00 -15.24 -0.95
C VAL A 943 1.29 -15.19 -2.31
N SER A 944 0.25 -15.98 -2.48
CA SER A 944 -0.58 -16.01 -3.69
C SER A 944 -1.99 -16.52 -3.37
N ALA A 945 -2.98 -16.18 -4.19
CA ALA A 945 -4.35 -16.68 -4.06
C ALA A 945 -4.96 -17.04 -5.44
N PRO A 946 -4.39 -18.04 -6.16
CA PRO A 946 -4.89 -18.48 -7.46
C PRO A 946 -6.31 -19.06 -7.40
N THR A 947 -7.03 -19.00 -8.52
CA THR A 947 -8.36 -19.63 -8.69
C THR A 947 -8.24 -21.13 -8.96
N LEU A 948 -9.14 -21.93 -8.39
CA LEU A 948 -9.22 -23.36 -8.64
C LEU A 948 -10.01 -23.70 -9.91
N ASP A 949 -9.33 -24.12 -10.96
CA ASP A 949 -9.99 -24.52 -12.21
C ASP A 949 -10.56 -25.95 -12.18
N SER A 950 -9.88 -26.89 -11.51
CA SER A 950 -10.29 -28.29 -11.39
C SER A 950 -9.93 -28.87 -10.01
N ALA A 951 -10.57 -29.98 -9.63
CA ALA A 951 -10.20 -30.72 -8.43
C ALA A 951 -8.75 -31.23 -8.52
N ILE A 952 -8.03 -31.23 -7.39
CA ILE A 952 -6.60 -31.55 -7.28
C ILE A 952 -6.42 -32.72 -6.31
N LYS A 953 -5.59 -33.70 -6.67
CA LYS A 953 -5.33 -34.89 -5.84
C LYS A 953 -3.83 -35.19 -5.69
N ASP A 954 -3.18 -35.58 -6.78
CA ASP A 954 -1.79 -36.07 -6.75
C ASP A 954 -0.77 -34.95 -7.02
N SER A 955 -1.10 -34.02 -7.92
CA SER A 955 -0.24 -32.91 -8.32
C SER A 955 -1.06 -31.68 -8.64
N ALA A 956 -0.51 -30.51 -8.35
CA ALA A 956 -1.12 -29.22 -8.65
C ALA A 956 -0.20 -28.38 -9.53
N MET A 957 -0.82 -27.45 -10.25
CA MET A 957 -0.13 -26.44 -11.04
C MET A 957 -0.67 -25.07 -10.65
N ILE A 958 0.21 -24.19 -10.16
CA ILE A 958 -0.10 -22.78 -9.93
C ILE A 958 0.33 -22.03 -11.18
N SER A 959 -0.63 -21.59 -11.97
CA SER A 959 -0.43 -20.74 -13.15
C SER A 959 -0.84 -19.29 -12.87
N GLY A 960 -0.11 -18.35 -13.46
CA GLY A 960 -0.34 -16.92 -13.38
C GLY A 960 0.59 -16.17 -14.34
N SER A 961 0.45 -14.86 -14.45
CA SER A 961 1.39 -14.02 -15.23
C SER A 961 2.69 -13.78 -14.45
N PHE A 962 3.36 -14.87 -14.06
CA PHE A 962 4.63 -14.84 -13.33
C PHE A 962 5.77 -14.64 -14.32
N SER A 963 6.75 -13.82 -13.96
CA SER A 963 8.08 -13.83 -14.58
C SER A 963 8.89 -15.04 -14.11
N GLN A 964 9.93 -15.42 -14.86
CA GLN A 964 10.84 -16.50 -14.45
C GLN A 964 11.42 -16.27 -13.03
N ARG A 965 11.72 -15.01 -12.69
CA ARG A 965 12.27 -14.68 -11.38
C ARG A 965 11.23 -14.84 -10.27
N GLU A 966 10.00 -14.40 -10.50
CA GLU A 966 8.90 -14.52 -9.53
C GLU A 966 8.53 -15.98 -9.31
N VAL A 967 8.44 -16.81 -10.36
CA VAL A 967 8.13 -18.24 -10.20
C VAL A 967 9.26 -18.98 -9.48
N ASN A 968 10.53 -18.63 -9.73
CA ASN A 968 11.68 -19.20 -9.01
C ASN A 968 11.68 -18.76 -7.54
N GLN A 969 11.31 -17.50 -7.29
CA GLN A 969 11.16 -17.00 -5.92
C GLN A 969 10.01 -17.70 -5.21
N LEU A 970 8.87 -17.90 -5.87
CA LEU A 970 7.73 -18.65 -5.34
C LEU A 970 8.12 -20.12 -5.09
N GLU A 971 8.89 -20.74 -5.98
CA GLU A 971 9.46 -22.08 -5.78
C GLU A 971 10.36 -22.14 -4.54
N ALA A 972 11.25 -21.15 -4.38
CA ALA A 972 12.07 -21.02 -3.19
C ALA A 972 11.24 -20.73 -1.93
N ASP A 973 10.13 -20.00 -2.03
CA ASP A 973 9.16 -19.74 -0.95
C ASP A 973 8.43 -21.01 -0.53
N LEU A 974 7.93 -21.80 -1.49
CA LEU A 974 7.28 -23.09 -1.23
C LEU A 974 8.26 -24.12 -0.65
N LYS A 975 9.49 -24.19 -1.17
CA LYS A 975 10.56 -25.05 -0.61
C LYS A 975 11.00 -24.61 0.80
N ALA A 976 11.07 -23.31 1.08
CA ALA A 976 11.45 -22.80 2.40
C ALA A 976 10.35 -23.00 3.46
N GLY A 977 9.07 -23.07 3.04
CA GLY A 977 7.93 -23.36 3.90
C GLY A 977 7.81 -24.85 4.28
N SER A 978 8.60 -25.72 3.67
CA SER A 978 8.73 -27.14 4.02
C SER A 978 10.12 -27.37 4.63
N LEU A 979 10.34 -26.96 5.88
CA LEU A 979 11.55 -27.39 6.57
C LEU A 979 11.48 -28.90 6.76
N THR A 980 12.39 -29.62 6.09
CA THR A 980 12.51 -31.08 6.22
C THR A 980 13.02 -31.46 7.62
N PHE A 981 13.62 -30.50 8.34
CA PHE A 981 14.23 -30.69 9.65
C PHE A 981 13.86 -29.55 10.62
N THR A 982 13.61 -29.91 11.88
CA THR A 982 13.28 -28.97 12.96
C THR A 982 14.57 -28.47 13.62
N PRO A 983 14.92 -27.18 13.53
CA PRO A 983 16.13 -26.66 14.15
C PRO A 983 15.91 -26.36 15.65
N LYS A 984 16.87 -26.76 16.49
CA LYS A 984 16.91 -26.53 17.93
C LYS A 984 18.12 -25.68 18.30
N ILE A 985 17.90 -24.56 19.00
CA ILE A 985 18.99 -23.67 19.42
C ILE A 985 19.73 -24.26 20.62
N LEU A 986 21.05 -24.23 20.56
CA LEU A 986 21.97 -24.70 21.61
C LEU A 986 22.67 -23.54 22.31
N SER A 987 23.07 -22.50 21.58
CA SER A 987 23.84 -21.37 22.13
C SER A 987 23.61 -20.09 21.32
N GLU A 988 23.68 -18.94 21.98
CA GLU A 988 23.55 -17.59 21.39
C GLU A 988 24.63 -16.66 21.95
N LYS A 989 25.29 -15.87 21.09
CA LYS A 989 26.31 -14.88 21.47
C LYS A 989 26.05 -13.55 20.76
N ASN A 990 26.24 -12.42 21.42
CA ASN A 990 25.98 -11.08 20.87
C ASN A 990 27.23 -10.17 21.01
N VAL A 991 27.50 -9.35 20.00
CA VAL A 991 28.63 -8.41 19.90
C VAL A 991 28.09 -7.03 19.50
N SER A 992 28.51 -5.96 20.18
CA SER A 992 28.06 -4.59 19.88
C SER A 992 28.77 -4.00 18.63
N PRO A 993 28.06 -3.20 17.80
CA PRO A 993 28.64 -2.53 16.64
C PRO A 993 29.80 -1.60 16.98
N GLU A 994 29.75 -0.91 18.13
CA GLU A 994 30.83 -0.04 18.59
C GLU A 994 32.16 -0.81 18.73
N LEU A 995 32.12 -1.98 19.40
CA LEU A 995 33.31 -2.80 19.62
C LEU A 995 33.89 -3.28 18.27
N GLY A 996 33.05 -3.75 17.36
CA GLY A 996 33.50 -4.19 16.04
C GLY A 996 34.11 -3.06 15.20
N SER A 997 33.54 -1.86 15.25
CA SER A 997 34.08 -0.70 14.53
C SER A 997 35.47 -0.29 15.02
N GLN A 998 35.70 -0.36 16.33
CA GLN A 998 36.97 -0.02 16.95
C GLN A 998 38.05 -1.03 16.57
N GLU A 999 37.75 -2.33 16.67
CA GLU A 999 38.66 -3.41 16.31
C GLU A 999 39.04 -3.36 14.82
N ARG A 1000 38.11 -2.98 13.95
CA ARG A 1000 38.36 -2.78 12.52
C ARG A 1000 39.41 -1.70 12.26
N HIS A 1001 39.29 -0.54 12.91
CA HIS A 1001 40.23 0.55 12.74
C HIS A 1001 41.65 0.17 13.19
N LEU A 1002 41.76 -0.51 14.33
CA LEU A 1002 43.03 -1.00 14.86
C LEU A 1002 43.67 -2.05 13.94
N GLY A 1003 42.88 -3.00 13.44
CA GLY A 1003 43.36 -4.05 12.52
C GLY A 1003 43.87 -3.48 11.18
N ILE A 1004 43.16 -2.52 10.59
CA ILE A 1004 43.59 -1.86 9.34
C ILE A 1004 44.90 -1.10 9.58
N LEU A 1005 44.99 -0.34 10.68
CA LEU A 1005 46.19 0.43 11.01
C LEU A 1005 47.42 -0.50 11.20
N ALA A 1006 47.25 -1.59 11.94
CA ALA A 1006 48.32 -2.58 12.16
C ALA A 1006 48.83 -3.18 10.84
N THR A 1007 47.92 -3.52 9.92
CA THR A 1007 48.26 -4.07 8.60
C THR A 1007 49.05 -3.08 7.75
N VAL A 1008 48.63 -1.81 7.73
CA VAL A 1008 49.33 -0.76 6.98
C VAL A 1008 50.74 -0.52 7.53
N ILE A 1009 50.89 -0.47 8.85
CA ILE A 1009 52.21 -0.28 9.50
C ILE A 1009 53.12 -1.48 9.20
N ALA A 1010 52.63 -2.71 9.33
CA ALA A 1010 53.39 -3.92 9.01
C ALA A 1010 53.88 -3.92 7.56
N LEU A 1011 52.99 -3.60 6.61
CA LEU A 1011 53.34 -3.51 5.19
C LEU A 1011 54.42 -2.47 4.91
N ILE A 1012 54.33 -1.28 5.51
CA ILE A 1012 55.35 -0.23 5.36
C ILE A 1012 56.70 -0.68 5.91
N LEU A 1013 56.71 -1.32 7.09
CA LEU A 1013 57.93 -1.82 7.72
C LEU A 1013 58.60 -2.92 6.88
N VAL A 1014 57.82 -3.86 6.34
CA VAL A 1014 58.32 -4.94 5.48
C VAL A 1014 58.89 -4.38 4.18
N ILE A 1015 58.17 -3.49 3.49
CA ILE A 1015 58.62 -2.84 2.25
C ILE A 1015 59.91 -2.04 2.52
N GLY A 1016 59.94 -1.25 3.60
CA GLY A 1016 61.13 -0.48 4.00
C GLY A 1016 62.34 -1.38 4.26
N SER A 1017 62.15 -2.49 4.96
CA SER A 1017 63.19 -3.49 5.22
C SER A 1017 63.71 -4.14 3.93
N MET A 1018 62.81 -4.57 3.03
CA MET A 1018 63.18 -5.17 1.74
C MET A 1018 63.96 -4.21 0.85
N ILE A 1019 63.52 -2.96 0.73
CA ILE A 1019 64.22 -1.95 -0.06
C ILE A 1019 65.58 -1.62 0.57
N GLY A 1020 65.64 -1.49 1.89
CA GLY A 1020 66.89 -1.22 2.61
C GLY A 1020 67.92 -2.33 2.44
N TYR A 1021 67.50 -3.60 2.56
CA TYR A 1021 68.40 -4.76 2.49
C TYR A 1021 68.73 -5.18 1.04
N TYR A 1022 67.73 -5.24 0.15
CA TYR A 1022 67.86 -5.78 -1.22
C TYR A 1022 67.94 -4.70 -2.33
N LYS A 1023 67.86 -3.41 -1.99
CA LYS A 1023 67.94 -2.27 -2.95
C LYS A 1023 66.94 -2.41 -4.11
N LEU A 1024 67.42 -2.42 -5.36
CA LEU A 1024 66.59 -2.59 -6.56
C LEU A 1024 65.81 -3.92 -6.58
N GLY A 1025 66.43 -5.01 -6.11
CA GLY A 1025 65.73 -6.29 -5.97
C GLY A 1025 64.60 -6.22 -4.94
N GLY A 1026 64.79 -5.41 -3.90
CA GLY A 1026 63.78 -5.11 -2.89
C GLY A 1026 62.55 -4.42 -3.46
N ILE A 1027 62.74 -3.46 -4.38
CA ILE A 1027 61.63 -2.78 -5.07
C ILE A 1027 60.79 -3.78 -5.87
N VAL A 1028 61.43 -4.68 -6.63
CA VAL A 1028 60.72 -5.72 -7.39
C VAL A 1028 59.95 -6.67 -6.47
N ALA A 1029 60.55 -7.07 -5.35
CA ALA A 1029 59.89 -7.89 -4.34
C ALA A 1029 58.70 -7.17 -3.69
N SER A 1030 58.84 -5.87 -3.38
CA SER A 1030 57.74 -5.06 -2.81
C SER A 1030 56.54 -4.98 -3.76
N VAL A 1031 56.79 -4.81 -5.06
CA VAL A 1031 55.71 -4.85 -6.08
C VAL A 1031 55.03 -6.22 -6.10
N ALA A 1032 55.78 -7.31 -5.97
CA ALA A 1032 55.22 -8.66 -5.91
C ALA A 1032 54.34 -8.89 -4.66
N VAL A 1033 54.75 -8.38 -3.50
CA VAL A 1033 53.96 -8.47 -2.25
C VAL A 1033 52.64 -7.69 -2.37
N VAL A 1034 52.68 -6.46 -2.89
CA VAL A 1034 51.48 -5.67 -3.14
C VAL A 1034 50.55 -6.39 -4.13
N PHE A 1035 51.10 -6.98 -5.18
CA PHE A 1035 50.31 -7.73 -6.15
C PHE A 1035 49.67 -9.00 -5.55
N ASN A 1036 50.39 -9.70 -4.67
CA ASN A 1036 49.86 -10.84 -3.92
C ASN A 1036 48.68 -10.43 -3.03
N LEU A 1037 48.80 -9.32 -2.29
CA LEU A 1037 47.69 -8.77 -1.49
C LEU A 1037 46.45 -8.44 -2.34
N LEU A 1038 46.64 -7.87 -3.53
CA LEU A 1038 45.54 -7.58 -4.45
C LEU A 1038 44.87 -8.87 -4.96
N ILE A 1039 45.65 -9.88 -5.34
CA ILE A 1039 45.09 -11.19 -5.75
C ILE A 1039 44.29 -11.79 -4.59
N MET A 1040 44.83 -11.79 -3.38
CA MET A 1040 44.16 -12.33 -2.21
C MET A 1040 42.85 -11.61 -1.92
N TRP A 1041 42.83 -10.27 -1.95
CA TRP A 1041 41.60 -9.49 -1.85
C TRP A 1041 40.58 -9.91 -2.92
N ALA A 1042 40.99 -9.92 -4.19
CA ALA A 1042 40.12 -10.32 -5.30
C ALA A 1042 39.53 -11.74 -5.11
N THR A 1043 40.33 -12.68 -4.60
CA THR A 1043 39.86 -14.04 -4.32
C THR A 1043 38.85 -14.09 -3.17
N LEU A 1044 39.13 -13.41 -2.05
CA LEU A 1044 38.21 -13.33 -0.90
C LEU A 1044 36.85 -12.78 -1.31
N GLN A 1045 36.87 -11.74 -2.14
CA GLN A 1045 35.64 -11.12 -2.64
C GLN A 1045 34.88 -12.04 -3.62
N ASN A 1046 35.59 -12.79 -4.47
CA ASN A 1046 34.96 -13.70 -5.42
C ASN A 1046 34.27 -14.88 -4.73
N ILE A 1047 34.88 -15.41 -3.66
CA ILE A 1047 34.29 -16.48 -2.83
C ILE A 1047 33.33 -15.94 -1.75
N GLN A 1048 33.08 -14.63 -1.72
CA GLN A 1048 32.25 -13.96 -0.71
C GLN A 1048 32.70 -14.26 0.73
N ALA A 1049 34.00 -14.43 0.95
CA ALA A 1049 34.55 -14.68 2.28
C ALA A 1049 34.36 -13.46 3.19
N THR A 1050 34.01 -13.73 4.45
CA THR A 1050 33.89 -12.74 5.51
C THR A 1050 35.27 -12.46 6.13
N LEU A 1051 35.64 -11.17 6.21
CA LEU A 1051 36.88 -10.72 6.81
C LEU A 1051 36.71 -10.64 8.33
N THR A 1052 37.42 -11.48 9.06
CA THR A 1052 37.39 -11.53 10.53
C THR A 1052 38.70 -11.00 11.13
N LEU A 1053 38.74 -10.73 12.45
CA LEU A 1053 39.97 -10.35 13.14
C LEU A 1053 41.11 -11.37 12.92
N PRO A 1054 40.89 -12.69 13.10
CA PRO A 1054 41.92 -13.70 12.78
C PRO A 1054 42.36 -13.67 11.31
N MET A 1055 41.44 -13.38 10.38
CA MET A 1055 41.79 -13.28 8.96
C MET A 1055 42.69 -12.06 8.70
N ILE A 1056 42.43 -10.90 9.32
CA ILE A 1056 43.33 -9.75 9.25
C ILE A 1056 44.72 -10.11 9.80
N ALA A 1057 44.80 -10.82 10.92
CA ALA A 1057 46.08 -11.31 11.43
C ALA A 1057 46.79 -12.27 10.45
N GLY A 1058 46.03 -13.13 9.76
CA GLY A 1058 46.56 -13.99 8.68
C GLY A 1058 47.06 -13.19 7.47
N LEU A 1059 46.38 -12.10 7.09
CA LEU A 1059 46.86 -11.18 6.07
C LEU A 1059 48.19 -10.56 6.49
N ILE A 1060 48.30 -10.12 7.74
CA ILE A 1060 49.55 -9.59 8.31
C ILE A 1060 50.66 -10.64 8.28
N LEU A 1061 50.37 -11.90 8.60
CA LEU A 1061 51.36 -13.00 8.55
C LEU A 1061 51.82 -13.34 7.13
N THR A 1062 50.95 -13.11 6.12
CA THR A 1062 51.25 -13.38 4.72
C THR A 1062 52.17 -12.32 4.11
N VAL A 1063 52.14 -11.11 4.66
CA VAL A 1063 53.01 -9.97 4.32
C VAL A 1063 54.36 -10.12 4.99
#